data_AF-A0A2A3EX35-F1
#
_entry.id   AF-A0A2A3EX35-F1
#
_cell.length_a   1.000
_cell.length_b   1.000
_cell.length_c   1.000
_cell.angle_alpha   90.00
_cell.angle_beta   90.00
_cell.angle_gamma   90.00
#
_symmetry.space_group_name_H-M   'P 1'
#
loop_
_entity.id
_entity.type
_entity.pdbx_description
1 polymer ?
#
loop_
_entity_poly.entity_id
_entity_poly.type
_entity_poly.pdbx_seq_one_letter_code
_entity_poly.pdbx_strand_id
1 'polypeptide(L)'
;MSVLTVFLAADGPAQGVRDVLRDLSAAGLVSPFLWIDDTAVLADSTRLRARETTAGADTAVVLQDVLASRRIDRVRICVLVAGTAQVDPESVRFVSELLTSNSGGARSSRLRLLVRRPGDADPGVTTLAGWHNLLIAPEDSRGPGMGHESLAPTADPLAVGRHAAPVIAGVTGLWKDAQHAPFDDEPVLPGNALRVVRSYYRRLDTARAEHDLRSELLDFGGLMPLPHDAGTNVLYADDVAAATSTMARALWRKHSALLSGERAEAPGAVEPRTIRFVQALRMFFSFLFAVLRNAPAQWVARVANRASASVASATQTTLFGSTRGAYRVVVGGVDADGHKVAWTDYEAASKQIGAMLDAAGATPQPVTPDLSALWRDYARAALTLSDASERSAGLPPVQVGAHRAILRTASDVVPGPGDRFTDIPGMVSATLSLHAVEPADILGVTETRDRLRELEQDPTIGLDARRTSSALGVWWSRKQRSFAVSFGSILTSRLDATVNESRVLLERLDNAEQRQNLAEACAEQQAHMFRRVRIATVVFLLLAVAAGVCAWREIISWWWGGPAIAVCVLAWAAVVAIVCQRTQQFLERLLVERDAAARADAADRANLRVALREIEHLTGAYRQFLSWSRALGAFLAEPLGASEQTRTTSRTVGWGLPRHTAIASGTPSTGQVERVAEALRRDLFTVGWLTDPWDTVLGSAGAALGSAGHDIDRDPGLLAAKPGAGSGSALDEWSLRFDQGKIRATGAAVLWQRALAELTGTREELAHGLLETVEYFDEGAPRRVGVDEFVAGIGTSSDGIGFFDRSIFSDTASTKGLSAVSGETVTRVRVGCGLVAVTTQYTDGLSDEDLRATHVRGADPVEMQQIPEFELRPARQTSTAHDSAVRTAFVVPVVDGLNF
;
A
#
# COMPACT_ATOMS: atom_id res chain seq x y z
N MET A 1 23.97 -22.28 -13.36
CA MET A 1 24.74 -23.52 -13.62
C MET A 1 24.81 -24.30 -12.32
N SER A 2 24.48 -25.59 -12.36
CA SER A 2 24.52 -26.49 -11.21
C SER A 2 25.89 -27.17 -11.13
N VAL A 3 26.58 -27.03 -9.99
CA VAL A 3 27.94 -27.58 -9.78
C VAL A 3 27.91 -28.57 -8.62
N LEU A 4 28.50 -29.75 -8.82
CA LEU A 4 28.70 -30.75 -7.77
C LEU A 4 30.18 -30.85 -7.41
N THR A 5 30.52 -30.60 -6.14
CA THR A 5 31.90 -30.77 -5.62
C THR A 5 31.96 -32.01 -4.73
N VAL A 6 32.86 -32.94 -5.05
CA VAL A 6 33.03 -34.22 -4.37
C VAL A 6 34.45 -34.33 -3.85
N PHE A 7 34.60 -34.56 -2.55
CA PHE A 7 35.88 -34.86 -1.90
C PHE A 7 36.05 -36.37 -1.70
N LEU A 8 37.25 -36.86 -2.01
CA LEU A 8 37.73 -38.19 -1.64
C LEU A 8 38.96 -38.02 -0.76
N ALA A 9 38.92 -38.55 0.46
CA ALA A 9 40.01 -38.42 1.42
C ALA A 9 40.16 -39.68 2.27
N ALA A 10 41.38 -39.93 2.76
CA ALA A 10 41.66 -40.95 3.76
C ALA A 10 41.35 -40.45 5.18
N ASP A 11 41.16 -41.38 6.12
CA ASP A 11 41.01 -41.05 7.53
C ASP A 11 42.28 -40.39 8.10
N GLY A 12 42.11 -39.51 9.09
CA GLY A 12 43.21 -38.77 9.73
C GLY A 12 43.12 -37.25 9.56
N PRO A 13 44.23 -36.52 9.32
CA PRO A 13 44.24 -35.04 9.29
C PRO A 13 43.26 -34.39 8.30
N ALA A 14 42.86 -35.11 7.24
CA ALA A 14 41.87 -34.64 6.28
C ALA A 14 40.45 -34.49 6.87
N GLN A 15 40.12 -35.22 7.94
CA GLN A 15 38.83 -35.07 8.62
C GLN A 15 38.65 -33.67 9.22
N GLY A 16 39.73 -33.06 9.71
CA GLY A 16 39.67 -31.68 10.21
C GLY A 16 39.35 -30.66 9.12
N VAL A 17 39.74 -30.92 7.86
CA VAL A 17 39.31 -30.09 6.72
C VAL A 17 37.80 -30.21 6.50
N ARG A 18 37.25 -31.43 6.54
CA ARG A 18 35.80 -31.65 6.43
C ARG A 18 35.03 -30.92 7.52
N ASP A 19 35.49 -31.04 8.76
CA ASP A 19 34.80 -30.48 9.92
C ASP A 19 34.79 -28.94 9.87
N VAL A 20 35.90 -28.32 9.45
CA VAL A 20 35.94 -26.86 9.22
C VAL A 20 35.06 -26.44 8.02
N LEU A 21 35.06 -27.18 6.91
CA LEU A 21 34.16 -26.90 5.78
C LEU A 21 32.69 -27.04 6.19
N ARG A 22 32.37 -27.98 7.09
CA ARG A 22 31.04 -28.14 7.67
C ARG A 22 30.66 -26.95 8.54
N ASP A 23 31.56 -26.45 9.37
CA ASP A 23 31.32 -25.23 10.18
C ASP A 23 31.11 -24.00 9.28
N LEU A 24 31.92 -23.85 8.23
CA LEU A 24 31.75 -22.78 7.24
C LEU A 24 30.43 -22.92 6.46
N SER A 25 29.97 -24.15 6.23
CA SER A 25 28.64 -24.45 5.67
C SER A 25 27.53 -24.07 6.65
N ALA A 26 27.69 -24.35 7.95
CA ALA A 26 26.77 -23.94 9.01
C ALA A 26 26.65 -22.40 9.11
N ALA A 27 27.77 -21.70 8.95
CA ALA A 27 27.82 -20.24 8.84
C ALA A 27 27.27 -19.70 7.50
N GLY A 28 26.87 -20.57 6.57
CA GLY A 28 26.32 -20.20 5.27
C GLY A 28 27.33 -19.60 4.29
N LEU A 29 28.63 -19.85 4.50
CA LEU A 29 29.74 -19.32 3.69
C LEU A 29 30.16 -20.25 2.57
N VAL A 30 29.91 -21.55 2.71
CA VAL A 30 30.28 -22.60 1.75
C VAL A 30 29.03 -23.24 1.14
N SER A 31 29.10 -23.52 -0.15
CA SER A 31 28.07 -24.25 -0.90
C SER A 31 28.04 -25.74 -0.51
N PRO A 32 26.93 -26.46 -0.75
CA PRO A 32 26.85 -27.88 -0.45
C PRO A 32 27.94 -28.70 -1.14
N PHE A 33 28.47 -29.71 -0.45
CA PHE A 33 29.50 -30.61 -0.98
C PHE A 33 29.28 -32.05 -0.52
N LEU A 34 29.86 -32.99 -1.27
CA LEU A 34 29.88 -34.41 -0.93
C LEU A 34 31.26 -34.81 -0.40
N TRP A 35 31.28 -35.67 0.61
CA TRP A 35 32.49 -36.25 1.19
C TRP A 35 32.43 -37.77 1.13
N ILE A 36 33.49 -38.39 0.62
CA ILE A 36 33.66 -39.84 0.49
C ILE A 36 34.93 -40.23 1.23
N ASP A 37 34.79 -41.16 2.16
CA ASP A 37 35.93 -41.73 2.87
C ASP A 37 36.54 -42.86 2.01
N ASP A 38 37.86 -42.87 1.84
CA ASP A 38 38.58 -43.83 1.00
C ASP A 38 38.31 -45.29 1.41
N THR A 39 38.23 -45.54 2.72
CA THR A 39 37.90 -46.85 3.29
C THR A 39 36.49 -47.34 2.90
N ALA A 40 35.55 -46.42 2.62
CA ALA A 40 34.20 -46.76 2.20
C ALA A 40 34.14 -47.20 0.73
N VAL A 41 35.03 -46.69 -0.12
CA VAL A 41 35.15 -47.10 -1.53
C VAL A 41 35.58 -48.55 -1.64
N LEU A 42 36.54 -48.95 -0.81
CA LEU A 42 37.08 -50.31 -0.76
C LEU A 42 36.09 -51.34 -0.19
N ALA A 43 35.07 -50.89 0.54
CA ALA A 43 34.11 -51.76 1.21
C ALA A 43 32.87 -52.13 0.37
N ASP A 44 32.36 -51.22 -0.47
CA ASP A 44 31.18 -51.46 -1.33
C ASP A 44 31.25 -50.63 -2.62
N SER A 45 31.58 -51.30 -3.73
CA SER A 45 31.72 -50.69 -5.06
C SER A 45 30.39 -50.59 -5.82
N THR A 46 29.28 -51.14 -5.31
CA THR A 46 27.98 -51.12 -6.02
C THR A 46 27.11 -49.94 -5.62
N ARG A 47 27.16 -49.53 -4.35
CA ARG A 47 26.43 -48.36 -3.82
C ARG A 47 27.36 -47.52 -2.97
N LEU A 48 27.95 -46.50 -3.59
CA LEU A 48 28.99 -45.72 -2.95
C LEU A 48 28.33 -44.72 -1.98
N ARG A 49 28.55 -44.94 -0.69
CA ARG A 49 28.04 -44.06 0.37
C ARG A 49 28.89 -42.79 0.43
N ALA A 50 28.23 -41.65 0.41
CA ALA A 50 28.81 -40.34 0.61
C ALA A 50 28.06 -39.60 1.74
N ARG A 51 28.70 -38.59 2.30
CA ARG A 51 28.07 -37.63 3.22
C ARG A 51 27.85 -36.34 2.47
N GLU A 52 26.60 -35.90 2.38
CA GLU A 52 26.26 -34.57 1.87
C GLU A 52 26.20 -33.58 3.02
N THR A 53 27.01 -32.55 2.96
CA THR A 53 27.01 -31.47 3.94
C THR A 53 26.26 -30.27 3.38
N THR A 54 25.12 -29.92 3.99
CA THR A 54 24.31 -28.75 3.63
C THR A 54 23.95 -27.96 4.88
N ALA A 55 24.26 -26.66 4.90
CA ALA A 55 23.99 -25.79 6.05
C ALA A 55 24.52 -26.35 7.39
N GLY A 56 25.68 -27.02 7.35
CA GLY A 56 26.31 -27.65 8.52
C GLY A 56 25.72 -29.00 8.96
N ALA A 57 24.69 -29.51 8.29
CA ALA A 57 24.13 -30.83 8.54
C ALA A 57 24.71 -31.86 7.56
N ASP A 58 25.16 -33.00 8.08
CA ASP A 58 25.63 -34.13 7.27
C ASP A 58 24.50 -35.15 7.10
N THR A 59 24.16 -35.47 5.85
CA THR A 59 23.20 -36.51 5.51
C THR A 59 23.91 -37.64 4.76
N ALA A 60 23.62 -38.89 5.14
CA ALA A 60 24.14 -40.04 4.41
C ALA A 60 23.36 -40.20 3.11
N VAL A 61 24.07 -40.20 1.98
CA VAL A 61 23.51 -40.32 0.64
C VAL A 61 24.26 -41.38 -0.16
N VAL A 62 23.62 -41.90 -1.21
CA VAL A 62 24.27 -42.77 -2.20
C VAL A 62 24.63 -41.90 -3.39
N LEU A 63 25.91 -41.90 -3.78
CA LEU A 63 26.42 -41.00 -4.82
C LEU A 63 25.66 -41.15 -6.14
N GLN A 64 25.36 -42.40 -6.53
CA GLN A 64 24.62 -42.72 -7.74
C GLN A 64 23.21 -42.08 -7.76
N ASP A 65 22.51 -42.06 -6.62
CA ASP A 65 21.17 -41.49 -6.50
C ASP A 65 21.21 -39.96 -6.63
N VAL A 66 22.25 -39.32 -6.11
CA VAL A 66 22.47 -37.87 -6.23
C VAL A 66 22.71 -37.48 -7.69
N LEU A 67 23.53 -38.24 -8.42
CA LEU A 67 23.79 -38.02 -9.84
C LEU A 67 22.55 -38.24 -10.71
N ALA A 68 21.73 -39.24 -10.38
CA ALA A 68 20.50 -39.54 -11.12
C ALA A 68 19.38 -38.52 -10.87
N SER A 69 19.30 -37.96 -9.67
CA SER A 69 18.21 -37.05 -9.26
C SER A 69 18.47 -35.58 -9.59
N ARG A 70 19.71 -35.17 -9.85
CA ARG A 70 20.08 -33.77 -10.06
C ARG A 70 20.58 -33.51 -11.47
N ARG A 71 20.15 -32.41 -12.06
CA ARG A 71 20.77 -31.87 -13.28
C ARG A 71 22.06 -31.16 -12.87
N ILE A 72 23.21 -31.69 -13.31
CA ILE A 72 24.54 -31.18 -12.97
C ILE A 72 25.22 -30.73 -14.27
N ASP A 73 25.71 -29.49 -14.30
CA ASP A 73 26.40 -28.93 -15.46
C ASP A 73 27.93 -29.15 -15.36
N ARG A 74 28.47 -29.23 -14.13
CA ARG A 74 29.88 -29.45 -13.85
C ARG A 74 30.11 -30.29 -12.58
N VAL A 75 31.09 -31.19 -12.62
CA VAL A 75 31.53 -32.01 -11.49
C VAL A 75 32.99 -31.70 -11.16
N ARG A 76 33.28 -31.34 -9.91
CA ARG A 76 34.65 -31.16 -9.38
C ARG A 76 35.00 -32.34 -8.50
N ILE A 77 36.04 -33.07 -8.90
CA ILE A 77 36.54 -34.25 -8.19
C ILE A 77 37.82 -33.84 -7.46
N CYS A 78 37.75 -33.81 -6.13
CA CYS A 78 38.81 -33.30 -5.27
C CYS A 78 39.38 -34.44 -4.42
N VAL A 79 40.61 -34.88 -4.72
CA VAL A 79 41.32 -35.86 -3.90
C VAL A 79 42.17 -35.12 -2.88
N LEU A 80 41.89 -35.29 -1.60
CA LEU A 80 42.58 -34.60 -0.52
C LEU A 80 43.56 -35.55 0.19
N VAL A 81 44.82 -35.14 0.26
CA VAL A 81 45.90 -35.86 0.93
C VAL A 81 46.52 -34.91 1.96
N ALA A 82 46.44 -35.27 3.24
CA ALA A 82 46.95 -34.46 4.34
C ALA A 82 47.84 -35.31 5.26
N GLY A 83 49.04 -34.80 5.55
CA GLY A 83 50.04 -35.54 6.33
C GLY A 83 50.52 -36.81 5.62
N THR A 84 50.71 -37.90 6.37
CA THR A 84 51.21 -39.18 5.85
C THR A 84 50.12 -40.09 5.27
N ALA A 85 48.84 -39.77 5.48
CA ALA A 85 47.72 -40.57 4.99
C ALA A 85 47.54 -40.39 3.48
N GLN A 86 47.78 -41.45 2.71
CA GLN A 86 47.56 -41.48 1.27
C GLN A 86 46.18 -42.05 0.94
N VAL A 87 45.58 -41.57 -0.15
CA VAL A 87 44.36 -42.15 -0.75
C VAL A 87 44.77 -43.21 -1.75
N ASP A 88 44.09 -44.36 -1.72
CA ASP A 88 44.38 -45.46 -2.64
C ASP A 88 44.16 -45.07 -4.11
N PRO A 89 45.12 -45.32 -5.02
CA PRO A 89 44.97 -44.99 -6.45
C PRO A 89 43.80 -45.68 -7.14
N GLU A 90 43.41 -46.90 -6.72
CA GLU A 90 42.26 -47.60 -7.30
C GLU A 90 40.96 -46.92 -6.90
N SER A 91 40.83 -46.46 -5.65
CA SER A 91 39.69 -45.65 -5.21
C SER A 91 39.56 -44.35 -6.01
N VAL A 92 40.68 -43.66 -6.27
CA VAL A 92 40.68 -42.43 -7.08
C VAL A 92 40.20 -42.72 -8.50
N ARG A 93 40.72 -43.78 -9.14
CA ARG A 93 40.29 -44.19 -10.49
C ARG A 93 38.81 -44.53 -10.52
N PHE A 94 38.35 -45.35 -9.58
CA PHE A 94 36.96 -45.80 -9.48
C PHE A 94 35.98 -44.62 -9.33
N VAL A 95 36.22 -43.73 -8.36
CA VAL A 95 35.36 -42.56 -8.14
C VAL A 95 35.37 -41.61 -9.34
N SER A 96 36.53 -41.40 -9.96
CA SER A 96 36.66 -40.57 -11.16
C SER A 96 35.87 -41.12 -12.34
N GLU A 97 35.97 -42.42 -12.61
CA GLU A 97 35.23 -43.11 -13.68
C GLU A 97 33.72 -43.11 -13.40
N LEU A 98 33.31 -43.37 -12.16
CA LEU A 98 31.91 -43.35 -11.75
C LEU A 98 31.27 -41.97 -11.95
N LEU A 99 31.95 -40.91 -11.54
CA LEU A 99 31.47 -39.53 -11.71
C LEU A 99 31.46 -39.09 -13.18
N THR A 100 32.48 -39.48 -13.96
CA THR A 100 32.55 -39.10 -15.39
C THR A 100 31.50 -39.85 -16.22
N SER A 101 31.26 -41.14 -15.94
CA SER A 101 30.31 -41.97 -16.69
C SER A 101 28.84 -41.67 -16.39
N ASN A 102 28.50 -41.27 -15.15
CA ASN A 102 27.11 -41.08 -14.72
C ASN A 102 26.65 -39.61 -14.67
N SER A 103 27.49 -38.65 -15.02
CA SER A 103 27.16 -37.21 -14.95
C SER A 103 26.51 -36.64 -16.21
N GLY A 104 26.09 -37.49 -17.17
CA GLY A 104 25.24 -37.08 -18.30
C GLY A 104 25.85 -36.04 -19.25
N GLY A 105 27.17 -35.98 -19.35
CA GLY A 105 27.89 -35.01 -20.20
C GLY A 105 28.34 -33.72 -19.47
N ALA A 106 28.24 -33.67 -18.14
CA ALA A 106 28.80 -32.59 -17.34
C ALA A 106 30.31 -32.42 -17.58
N ARG A 107 30.80 -31.18 -17.53
CA ARG A 107 32.25 -30.93 -17.54
C ARG A 107 32.87 -31.45 -16.25
N SER A 108 34.04 -32.08 -16.32
CA SER A 108 34.74 -32.57 -15.13
C SER A 108 36.07 -31.84 -14.91
N SER A 109 36.32 -31.44 -13.67
CA SER A 109 37.58 -30.85 -13.23
C SER A 109 38.16 -31.75 -12.14
N ARG A 110 39.46 -32.08 -12.27
CA ARG A 110 40.14 -33.08 -11.45
C ARG A 110 41.26 -32.41 -10.66
N LEU A 111 41.09 -32.34 -9.34
CA LEU A 111 41.97 -31.62 -8.42
C LEU A 111 42.55 -32.62 -7.42
N ARG A 112 43.88 -32.65 -7.29
CA ARG A 112 44.57 -33.35 -6.21
C ARG A 112 45.17 -32.30 -5.28
N LEU A 113 44.64 -32.24 -4.07
CA LEU A 113 44.97 -31.25 -3.05
C LEU A 113 45.90 -31.90 -2.03
N LEU A 114 47.11 -31.36 -1.91
CA LEU A 114 48.15 -31.83 -1.01
C LEU A 114 48.32 -30.81 0.11
N VAL A 115 48.20 -31.24 1.36
CA VAL A 115 48.42 -30.40 2.55
C VAL A 115 49.66 -30.91 3.26
N ARG A 116 50.75 -30.14 3.17
CA ARG A 116 52.04 -30.42 3.81
C ARG A 116 52.64 -29.15 4.39
N ARG A 117 53.32 -29.28 5.53
CA ARG A 117 54.03 -28.19 6.19
C ARG A 117 55.54 -28.48 6.24
N PRO A 118 56.40 -27.45 6.31
CA PRO A 118 57.84 -27.65 6.44
C PRO A 118 58.15 -28.45 7.70
N GLY A 119 58.93 -29.53 7.58
CA GLY A 119 59.27 -30.38 8.72
C GLY A 119 58.33 -31.56 8.98
N ASP A 120 57.24 -31.71 8.23
CA ASP A 120 56.42 -32.93 8.27
C ASP A 120 57.25 -34.15 7.81
N ALA A 121 56.91 -35.33 8.35
CA ALA A 121 57.49 -36.60 7.88
C ALA A 121 57.13 -36.80 6.40
N ASP A 122 58.12 -37.07 5.55
CA ASP A 122 57.95 -37.09 4.10
C ASP A 122 57.65 -38.52 3.57
N PRO A 123 56.42 -38.79 3.11
CA PRO A 123 56.11 -40.02 2.38
C PRO A 123 56.41 -39.94 0.86
N GLY A 124 56.97 -38.82 0.36
CA GLY A 124 57.16 -38.51 -1.07
C GLY A 124 55.90 -37.93 -1.72
N VAL A 125 56.02 -36.98 -2.66
CA VAL A 125 54.83 -36.39 -3.33
C VAL A 125 54.35 -37.30 -4.46
N THR A 126 53.27 -38.03 -4.20
CA THR A 126 52.60 -38.79 -5.26
C THR A 126 51.68 -37.87 -6.07
N THR A 127 52.14 -37.43 -7.25
CA THR A 127 51.33 -36.70 -8.24
C THR A 127 50.50 -37.65 -9.11
N LEU A 128 49.35 -37.18 -9.61
CA LEU A 128 48.52 -37.93 -10.55
C LEU A 128 48.56 -37.27 -11.94
N ALA A 129 48.87 -38.07 -12.96
CA ALA A 129 48.86 -37.61 -14.35
C ALA A 129 47.43 -37.28 -14.81
N GLY A 130 47.26 -36.14 -15.48
CA GLY A 130 45.94 -35.67 -15.93
C GLY A 130 45.07 -35.05 -14.82
N TRP A 131 45.68 -34.69 -13.68
CA TRP A 131 45.05 -33.96 -12.58
C TRP A 131 45.80 -32.65 -12.32
N HIS A 132 45.10 -31.63 -11.83
CA HIS A 132 45.76 -30.48 -11.22
C HIS A 132 46.33 -30.91 -9.85
N ASN A 133 47.65 -31.12 -9.79
CA ASN A 133 48.35 -31.43 -8.54
C ASN A 133 48.68 -30.11 -7.84
N LEU A 134 48.02 -29.84 -6.71
CA LEU A 134 48.07 -28.57 -6.01
C LEU A 134 48.57 -28.77 -4.58
N LEU A 135 49.69 -28.15 -4.24
CA LEU A 135 50.23 -28.09 -2.90
C LEU A 135 49.74 -26.82 -2.20
N ILE A 136 48.97 -26.97 -1.11
CA ILE A 136 48.51 -25.84 -0.31
C ILE A 136 49.71 -25.21 0.40
N ALA A 137 49.97 -23.93 0.16
CA ALA A 137 51.08 -23.20 0.77
C ALA A 137 50.95 -23.20 2.31
N PRO A 138 52.00 -23.59 3.05
CA PRO A 138 51.95 -23.65 4.52
C PRO A 138 52.29 -22.29 5.13
N GLU A 139 51.59 -21.25 4.71
CA GLU A 139 51.78 -19.88 5.18
C GLU A 139 50.44 -19.23 5.52
N ASP A 140 50.44 -18.30 6.47
CA ASP A 140 49.29 -17.46 6.78
C ASP A 140 49.64 -15.97 6.62
N SER A 141 48.88 -15.27 5.80
CA SER A 141 49.08 -13.85 5.48
C SER A 141 47.75 -13.15 5.31
N ARG A 142 47.72 -11.84 5.60
CA ARG A 142 46.52 -11.02 5.46
C ARG A 142 46.13 -10.72 4.01
N GLY A 143 47.02 -10.87 3.06
CA GLY A 143 46.72 -10.59 1.66
C GLY A 143 47.94 -10.74 0.76
N PRO A 144 47.74 -10.65 -0.56
CA PRO A 144 48.84 -10.67 -1.53
C PRO A 144 49.92 -9.62 -1.20
N GLY A 145 51.19 -10.02 -1.26
CA GLY A 145 52.33 -9.12 -1.02
C GLY A 145 52.54 -8.65 0.43
N MET A 146 51.67 -9.06 1.36
CA MET A 146 51.80 -8.75 2.79
C MET A 146 52.69 -9.76 3.51
N GLY A 147 53.25 -9.36 4.66
CA GLY A 147 54.03 -10.25 5.53
C GLY A 147 53.25 -11.53 5.89
N HIS A 148 53.95 -12.66 5.89
CA HIS A 148 53.37 -13.99 6.17
C HIS A 148 54.08 -14.67 7.34
N GLU A 149 53.40 -15.64 7.95
CA GLU A 149 53.94 -16.55 8.96
C GLU A 149 53.94 -17.98 8.41
N SER A 150 55.08 -18.66 8.52
CA SER A 150 55.19 -20.08 8.13
C SER A 150 54.54 -20.98 9.17
N LEU A 151 53.70 -21.91 8.73
CA LEU A 151 52.99 -22.84 9.61
C LEU A 151 53.89 -23.99 10.05
N ALA A 152 54.01 -24.20 11.37
CA ALA A 152 54.76 -25.30 11.95
C ALA A 152 54.14 -26.69 11.65
N PRO A 153 54.96 -27.75 11.58
CA PRO A 153 54.49 -29.11 11.30
C PRO A 153 53.56 -29.62 12.41
N THR A 154 52.49 -30.32 12.03
CA THR A 154 51.51 -30.85 12.98
C THR A 154 50.70 -32.00 12.37
N ALA A 155 50.37 -32.98 13.20
CA ALA A 155 49.45 -34.06 12.86
C ALA A 155 48.03 -33.83 13.39
N ASP A 156 47.80 -32.75 14.16
CA ASP A 156 46.48 -32.42 14.70
C ASP A 156 45.49 -32.05 13.57
N PRO A 157 44.41 -32.82 13.36
CA PRO A 157 43.43 -32.53 12.32
C PRO A 157 42.83 -31.13 12.45
N LEU A 158 42.59 -30.64 13.67
CA LEU A 158 41.97 -29.32 13.87
C LEU A 158 42.88 -28.19 13.39
N ALA A 159 44.16 -28.23 13.78
CA ALA A 159 45.17 -27.27 13.32
C ALA A 159 45.38 -27.32 11.80
N VAL A 160 45.32 -28.51 11.18
CA VAL A 160 45.39 -28.68 9.72
C VAL A 160 44.16 -28.10 9.04
N GLY A 161 42.97 -28.49 9.48
CA GLY A 161 41.68 -28.05 8.96
C GLY A 161 41.53 -26.53 8.99
N ARG A 162 41.88 -25.90 10.12
CA ARG A 162 41.78 -24.45 10.34
C ARG A 162 42.40 -23.61 9.23
N HIS A 163 43.59 -23.98 8.74
CA HIS A 163 44.30 -23.23 7.70
C HIS A 163 44.04 -23.77 6.29
N ALA A 164 43.91 -25.09 6.13
CA ALA A 164 43.77 -25.67 4.79
C ALA A 164 42.36 -25.54 4.22
N ALA A 165 41.30 -25.67 5.05
CA ALA A 165 39.92 -25.68 4.57
C ALA A 165 39.50 -24.39 3.84
N PRO A 166 39.83 -23.16 4.33
CA PRO A 166 39.48 -21.94 3.60
C PRO A 166 40.21 -21.81 2.25
N VAL A 167 41.48 -22.23 2.17
CA VAL A 167 42.23 -22.25 0.91
C VAL A 167 41.62 -23.26 -0.07
N ILE A 168 41.30 -24.45 0.41
CA ILE A 168 40.62 -25.49 -0.37
C ILE A 168 39.26 -24.99 -0.86
N ALA A 169 38.50 -24.27 -0.04
CA ALA A 169 37.22 -23.68 -0.46
C ALA A 169 37.39 -22.65 -1.59
N GLY A 170 38.49 -21.89 -1.61
CA GLY A 170 38.84 -20.99 -2.71
C GLY A 170 39.22 -21.75 -3.98
N VAL A 171 40.13 -22.72 -3.88
CA VAL A 171 40.64 -23.50 -5.01
C VAL A 171 39.55 -24.35 -5.67
N THR A 172 38.64 -24.92 -4.87
CA THR A 172 37.54 -25.78 -5.34
C THR A 172 36.28 -25.02 -5.69
N GLY A 173 36.26 -23.69 -5.48
CA GLY A 173 35.11 -22.82 -5.73
C GLY A 173 33.87 -23.14 -4.93
N LEU A 174 34.06 -23.42 -3.63
CA LEU A 174 33.00 -23.69 -2.67
C LEU A 174 32.44 -22.44 -2.02
N TRP A 175 33.19 -21.33 -1.98
CA TRP A 175 32.71 -20.08 -1.39
C TRP A 175 31.38 -19.65 -2.01
N LYS A 176 30.37 -19.54 -1.17
CA LYS A 176 29.03 -19.08 -1.56
C LYS A 176 29.10 -17.62 -1.97
N ASP A 177 28.30 -17.25 -2.97
CA ASP A 177 28.22 -15.91 -3.57
C ASP A 177 29.50 -15.47 -4.33
N ALA A 178 30.53 -16.33 -4.41
CA ALA A 178 31.72 -16.12 -5.24
C ALA A 178 31.76 -17.15 -6.37
N GLN A 179 31.66 -16.71 -7.61
CA GLN A 179 31.92 -17.55 -8.78
C GLN A 179 33.43 -17.67 -9.01
N HIS A 180 34.15 -18.20 -8.02
CA HIS A 180 35.62 -18.28 -8.02
C HIS A 180 36.08 -19.72 -8.11
N ALA A 181 36.52 -20.19 -9.28
CA ALA A 181 37.03 -21.55 -9.48
C ALA A 181 38.24 -21.53 -10.42
N PRO A 182 39.45 -21.29 -9.90
CA PRO A 182 40.63 -20.96 -10.71
C PRO A 182 41.06 -22.08 -11.67
N PHE A 183 40.74 -23.34 -11.36
CA PHE A 183 41.18 -24.51 -12.14
C PHE A 183 40.05 -25.18 -12.93
N ASP A 184 38.89 -24.53 -13.08
CA ASP A 184 37.79 -25.12 -13.86
C ASP A 184 38.06 -25.11 -15.37
N ASP A 185 38.79 -24.10 -15.85
CA ASP A 185 39.09 -23.87 -17.27
C ASP A 185 40.60 -23.71 -17.56
N GLU A 186 41.44 -23.81 -16.52
CA GLU A 186 42.90 -23.80 -16.64
C GLU A 186 43.39 -25.15 -17.20
N PRO A 187 44.38 -25.17 -18.13
CA PRO A 187 44.93 -26.43 -18.63
C PRO A 187 45.67 -27.20 -17.54
N VAL A 188 45.47 -28.53 -17.53
CA VAL A 188 46.25 -29.44 -16.68
C VAL A 188 47.69 -29.49 -17.20
N LEU A 189 48.67 -29.33 -16.31
CA LEU A 189 50.08 -29.44 -16.66
C LEU A 189 50.44 -30.88 -17.07
N PRO A 190 51.33 -31.07 -18.06
CA PRO A 190 51.75 -32.39 -18.49
C PRO A 190 52.62 -33.08 -17.42
N GLY A 191 52.53 -34.42 -17.37
CA GLY A 191 53.38 -35.25 -16.50
C GLY A 191 53.04 -35.16 -15.02
N ASN A 192 54.09 -35.12 -14.19
CA ASN A 192 54.04 -35.14 -12.73
C ASN A 192 54.27 -33.73 -12.14
N ALA A 193 53.94 -32.68 -12.88
CA ALA A 193 54.10 -31.32 -12.40
C ALA A 193 53.06 -30.98 -11.32
N LEU A 194 53.48 -30.21 -10.32
CA LEU A 194 52.64 -29.67 -9.25
C LEU A 194 52.71 -28.14 -9.22
N ARG A 195 51.70 -27.48 -8.66
CA ARG A 195 51.70 -26.04 -8.39
C ARG A 195 51.53 -25.81 -6.90
N VAL A 196 52.26 -24.85 -6.33
CA VAL A 196 51.96 -24.33 -4.99
C VAL A 196 50.84 -23.32 -5.12
N VAL A 197 49.84 -23.37 -4.22
CA VAL A 197 48.66 -22.51 -4.26
C VAL A 197 48.34 -21.92 -2.89
N ARG A 198 47.92 -20.66 -2.88
CA ARG A 198 47.33 -19.97 -1.73
C ARG A 198 46.07 -19.23 -2.15
N SER A 199 45.13 -19.07 -1.23
CA SER A 199 43.87 -18.37 -1.51
C SER A 199 43.50 -17.48 -0.33
N TYR A 200 43.02 -16.28 -0.65
CA TYR A 200 42.58 -15.27 0.30
C TYR A 200 41.08 -15.06 0.14
N TYR A 201 40.36 -14.98 1.25
CA TYR A 201 38.93 -14.76 1.27
C TYR A 201 38.57 -13.55 2.15
N ARG A 202 37.76 -12.65 1.60
CA ARG A 202 37.14 -11.55 2.34
C ARG A 202 35.64 -11.55 2.08
N ARG A 203 34.86 -11.50 3.16
CA ARG A 203 33.42 -11.23 3.09
C ARG A 203 33.11 -10.03 3.95
N LEU A 204 32.39 -9.07 3.39
CA LEU A 204 31.80 -7.96 4.13
C LEU A 204 30.29 -8.23 4.22
N ASP A 205 29.84 -8.60 5.43
CA ASP A 205 28.44 -8.80 5.76
C ASP A 205 27.79 -7.48 6.18
N THR A 206 26.83 -7.02 5.41
CA THR A 206 26.11 -5.77 5.62
C THR A 206 24.68 -5.97 6.07
N ALA A 207 24.26 -7.21 6.36
CA ALA A 207 22.86 -7.51 6.65
C ALA A 207 22.31 -6.72 7.85
N ARG A 208 23.14 -6.46 8.87
CA ARG A 208 22.76 -5.61 10.00
C ARG A 208 22.66 -4.14 9.61
N ALA A 209 23.68 -3.59 8.94
CA ALA A 209 23.70 -2.21 8.47
C ALA A 209 22.51 -1.91 7.54
N GLU A 210 22.22 -2.82 6.62
CA GLU A 210 21.08 -2.75 5.72
C GLU A 210 19.75 -2.88 6.46
N HIS A 211 19.68 -3.71 7.49
CA HIS A 211 18.47 -3.82 8.33
C HIS A 211 18.20 -2.51 9.08
N ASP A 212 19.22 -1.95 9.72
CA ASP A 212 19.12 -0.70 10.47
C ASP A 212 18.75 0.46 9.51
N LEU A 213 19.37 0.52 8.33
CA LEU A 213 19.04 1.50 7.29
C LEU A 213 17.64 1.31 6.72
N ARG A 214 17.21 0.07 6.48
CA ARG A 214 15.87 -0.23 5.98
C ARG A 214 14.80 0.18 7.00
N SER A 215 15.04 -0.09 8.28
CA SER A 215 14.12 0.30 9.35
C SER A 215 14.01 1.82 9.40
N GLU A 216 15.13 2.53 9.41
CA GLU A 216 15.13 3.99 9.43
C GLU A 216 14.48 4.56 8.16
N LEU A 217 14.81 4.06 6.96
CA LEU A 217 14.28 4.58 5.70
C LEU A 217 12.77 4.40 5.54
N LEU A 218 12.22 3.26 5.98
CA LEU A 218 10.83 2.85 5.69
C LEU A 218 9.86 3.11 6.85
N ASP A 219 10.34 3.28 8.08
CA ASP A 219 9.50 3.63 9.22
C ASP A 219 9.44 5.16 9.37
N PHE A 220 8.22 5.70 9.32
CA PHE A 220 8.00 7.14 9.42
C PHE A 220 7.41 7.57 10.78
N GLY A 221 7.23 6.64 11.73
CA GLY A 221 6.68 6.95 13.05
C GLY A 221 5.30 7.62 13.01
N GLY A 222 4.52 7.37 11.94
CA GLY A 222 3.21 7.99 11.72
C GLY A 222 3.22 9.40 11.10
N LEU A 223 4.40 9.94 10.77
CA LEU A 223 4.55 11.19 10.03
C LEU A 223 4.71 10.92 8.54
N MET A 224 4.17 11.78 7.67
CA MET A 224 4.41 11.67 6.23
C MET A 224 5.79 12.25 5.88
N PRO A 225 6.64 11.56 5.10
CA PRO A 225 7.91 12.11 4.66
C PRO A 225 7.68 13.33 3.76
N LEU A 226 8.53 14.36 3.90
CA LEU A 226 8.47 15.54 3.03
C LEU A 226 8.97 15.16 1.63
N PRO A 227 8.12 15.25 0.59
CA PRO A 227 8.54 14.93 -0.75
C PRO A 227 9.48 16.00 -1.30
N HIS A 228 10.45 15.58 -2.12
CA HIS A 228 11.32 16.51 -2.84
C HIS A 228 10.69 16.91 -4.18
N ASP A 229 10.71 18.21 -4.49
CA ASP A 229 10.33 18.78 -5.79
C ASP A 229 11.56 19.45 -6.42
N ALA A 230 11.75 19.27 -7.73
CA ALA A 230 12.93 19.75 -8.43
C ALA A 230 12.93 21.29 -8.53
N GLY A 231 13.46 21.95 -7.50
CA GLY A 231 13.62 23.41 -7.44
C GLY A 231 12.81 24.13 -6.34
N THR A 232 11.93 23.44 -5.61
CA THR A 232 11.16 24.04 -4.51
C THR A 232 11.04 23.10 -3.32
N ASN A 233 11.17 23.64 -2.11
CA ASN A 233 10.91 22.88 -0.89
C ASN A 233 9.41 22.68 -0.70
N VAL A 234 9.03 21.46 -0.32
CA VAL A 234 7.68 21.14 0.19
C VAL A 234 7.68 21.30 1.70
N LEU A 235 6.62 21.90 2.24
CA LEU A 235 6.46 22.18 3.67
C LEU A 235 5.30 21.38 4.27
N TYR A 236 5.20 21.35 5.59
CA TYR A 236 3.97 20.92 6.24
C TYR A 236 2.99 22.09 6.31
N ALA A 237 1.71 21.83 6.05
CA ALA A 237 0.66 22.83 6.25
C ALA A 237 0.39 23.04 7.75
N ASP A 238 0.37 24.30 8.19
CA ASP A 238 0.09 24.65 9.59
C ASP A 238 -1.42 24.54 9.92
N ASP A 239 -2.28 25.04 9.03
CA ASP A 239 -3.74 24.98 9.19
C ASP A 239 -4.33 23.77 8.45
N VAL A 240 -4.37 22.64 9.16
CA VAL A 240 -4.94 21.38 8.68
C VAL A 240 -6.41 21.56 8.28
N ALA A 241 -7.23 22.25 9.08
CA ALA A 241 -8.67 22.35 8.85
C ALA A 241 -8.99 23.21 7.61
N ALA A 242 -8.24 24.29 7.38
CA ALA A 242 -8.39 25.09 6.17
C ALA A 242 -7.97 24.31 4.92
N ALA A 243 -6.87 23.56 4.98
CA ALA A 243 -6.39 22.73 3.87
C ALA A 243 -7.41 21.64 3.48
N THR A 244 -7.88 20.87 4.47
CA THR A 244 -8.82 19.76 4.25
C THR A 244 -10.20 20.24 3.77
N SER A 245 -10.75 21.28 4.39
CA SER A 245 -12.06 21.84 4.01
C SER A 245 -12.04 22.52 2.63
N THR A 246 -10.92 23.13 2.24
CA THR A 246 -10.77 23.74 0.91
C THR A 246 -10.71 22.67 -0.17
N MET A 247 -9.93 21.61 0.03
CA MET A 247 -9.86 20.47 -0.88
C MET A 247 -11.22 19.76 -1.00
N ALA A 248 -11.91 19.51 0.13
CA ALA A 248 -13.24 18.88 0.14
C ALA A 248 -14.29 19.70 -0.62
N ARG A 249 -14.29 21.04 -0.47
CA ARG A 249 -15.17 21.95 -1.23
C ARG A 249 -14.81 22.01 -2.71
N ALA A 250 -13.54 21.91 -3.08
CA ALA A 250 -13.12 21.84 -4.47
C ALA A 250 -13.62 20.55 -5.13
N LEU A 251 -13.46 19.41 -4.45
CA LEU A 251 -13.97 18.11 -4.91
C LEU A 251 -15.49 18.12 -5.07
N TRP A 252 -16.22 18.63 -4.07
CA TRP A 252 -17.68 18.74 -4.15
C TRP A 252 -18.12 19.60 -5.35
N ARG A 253 -17.56 20.81 -5.51
CA ARG A 253 -17.92 21.69 -6.64
C ARG A 253 -17.68 21.04 -8.00
N LYS A 254 -16.65 20.20 -8.12
CA LYS A 254 -16.31 19.50 -9.36
C LYS A 254 -17.35 18.43 -9.73
N HIS A 255 -17.92 17.74 -8.75
CA HIS A 255 -18.77 16.55 -8.96
C HIS A 255 -20.22 16.71 -8.48
N SER A 256 -20.62 17.86 -7.92
CA SER A 256 -21.95 18.05 -7.33
C SER A 256 -23.09 17.81 -8.32
N ALA A 257 -22.87 18.03 -9.62
CA ALA A 257 -23.86 17.77 -10.67
C ALA A 257 -24.22 16.28 -10.84
N LEU A 258 -23.36 15.34 -10.38
CA LEU A 258 -23.66 13.90 -10.41
C LEU A 258 -24.64 13.49 -9.31
N LEU A 259 -24.71 14.27 -8.22
CA LEU A 259 -25.46 13.95 -7.02
C LEU A 259 -26.73 14.80 -6.88
N SER A 260 -26.73 16.03 -7.40
CA SER A 260 -27.87 16.96 -7.30
C SER A 260 -28.60 17.16 -8.63
N GLY A 261 -29.93 17.06 -8.61
CA GLY A 261 -30.78 17.27 -9.77
C GLY A 261 -31.39 18.68 -9.85
N GLU A 262 -31.59 19.19 -11.07
CA GLU A 262 -32.27 20.47 -11.30
C GLU A 262 -33.74 20.41 -10.85
N ARG A 263 -34.21 21.46 -10.17
CA ARG A 263 -35.60 21.61 -9.73
C ARG A 263 -36.42 22.34 -10.80
N ALA A 264 -37.67 21.92 -10.98
CA ALA A 264 -38.64 22.62 -11.80
C ALA A 264 -39.12 23.89 -11.08
N GLU A 265 -38.97 25.05 -11.70
CA GLU A 265 -39.57 26.30 -11.22
C GLU A 265 -41.09 26.28 -11.46
N ALA A 266 -41.87 26.59 -10.43
CA ALA A 266 -43.31 26.79 -10.59
C ALA A 266 -43.54 28.07 -11.43
N PRO A 267 -44.31 28.01 -12.54
CA PRO A 267 -44.56 29.20 -13.35
C PRO A 267 -45.33 30.25 -12.53
N GLY A 268 -44.91 31.52 -12.65
CA GLY A 268 -45.54 32.66 -11.97
C GLY A 268 -47.03 32.80 -12.31
N ALA A 269 -47.81 33.34 -11.36
CA ALA A 269 -49.24 33.54 -11.51
C ALA A 269 -49.55 34.37 -12.77
N VAL A 270 -50.34 33.80 -13.69
CA VAL A 270 -50.76 34.49 -14.91
C VAL A 270 -51.73 35.60 -14.51
N GLU A 271 -51.36 36.87 -14.73
CA GLU A 271 -52.24 37.99 -14.42
C GLU A 271 -53.58 37.87 -15.20
N PRO A 272 -54.72 38.06 -14.52
CA PRO A 272 -56.03 37.96 -15.15
C PRO A 272 -56.20 39.04 -16.23
N ARG A 273 -56.43 38.62 -17.49
CA ARG A 273 -56.76 39.53 -18.60
C ARG A 273 -58.02 40.33 -18.27
N THR A 274 -57.88 41.62 -18.00
CA THR A 274 -59.02 42.53 -17.85
C THR A 274 -59.72 42.71 -19.19
N ILE A 275 -60.88 42.08 -19.35
CA ILE A 275 -61.76 42.29 -20.51
C ILE A 275 -62.34 43.71 -20.45
N ARG A 276 -62.20 44.47 -21.55
CA ARG A 276 -62.75 45.84 -21.71
C ARG A 276 -64.29 45.80 -21.79
N PHE A 277 -64.96 46.73 -21.10
CA PHE A 277 -66.42 46.92 -21.03
C PHE A 277 -67.16 46.84 -22.39
N VAL A 278 -66.54 47.31 -23.46
CA VAL A 278 -67.10 47.32 -24.83
C VAL A 278 -67.23 45.90 -25.41
N GLN A 279 -66.40 44.96 -24.96
CA GLN A 279 -66.42 43.57 -25.42
C GLN A 279 -67.54 42.76 -24.73
N ALA A 280 -67.85 43.07 -23.46
CA ALA A 280 -68.99 42.52 -22.73
C ALA A 280 -70.34 42.97 -23.32
N LEU A 281 -70.45 44.23 -23.77
CA LEU A 281 -71.68 44.75 -24.39
C LEU A 281 -71.99 44.05 -25.73
N ARG A 282 -70.96 43.74 -26.52
CA ARG A 282 -71.12 43.03 -27.81
C ARG A 282 -71.52 41.57 -27.64
N MET A 283 -71.01 40.89 -26.60
CA MET A 283 -71.42 39.53 -26.25
C MET A 283 -72.85 39.47 -25.69
N PHE A 284 -73.28 40.50 -24.95
CA PHE A 284 -74.66 40.60 -24.45
C PHE A 284 -75.68 40.71 -25.61
N PHE A 285 -75.41 41.56 -26.61
CA PHE A 285 -76.30 41.69 -27.78
C PHE A 285 -76.26 40.44 -28.69
N SER A 286 -75.12 39.75 -28.80
CA SER A 286 -75.07 38.47 -29.53
C SER A 286 -75.83 37.36 -28.80
N PHE A 287 -75.86 37.38 -27.47
CA PHE A 287 -76.63 36.44 -26.66
C PHE A 287 -78.14 36.73 -26.75
N LEU A 288 -78.56 37.99 -26.73
CA LEU A 288 -79.96 38.38 -26.91
C LEU A 288 -80.49 37.99 -28.31
N PHE A 289 -79.66 38.16 -29.35
CA PHE A 289 -79.98 37.77 -30.72
C PHE A 289 -79.98 36.24 -30.92
N ALA A 290 -79.15 35.50 -30.18
CA ALA A 290 -79.12 34.04 -30.22
C ALA A 290 -80.28 33.38 -29.45
N VAL A 291 -80.73 33.97 -28.34
CA VAL A 291 -81.84 33.47 -27.52
C VAL A 291 -83.20 33.67 -28.20
N LEU A 292 -83.35 34.69 -29.05
CA LEU A 292 -84.61 34.97 -29.75
C LEU A 292 -84.86 34.09 -31.00
N ARG A 293 -83.83 33.39 -31.52
CA ARG A 293 -83.91 32.73 -32.84
C ARG A 293 -84.01 31.19 -32.84
N ASN A 294 -83.70 30.43 -31.78
CA ASN A 294 -84.11 29.00 -31.70
C ASN A 294 -83.78 28.26 -30.38
N ALA A 295 -84.73 27.42 -29.94
CA ALA A 295 -84.68 26.18 -29.13
C ALA A 295 -83.56 25.94 -28.05
N PRO A 296 -83.93 25.67 -26.77
CA PRO A 296 -83.01 25.43 -25.66
C PRO A 296 -82.66 23.93 -25.51
N ALA A 297 -81.74 23.42 -26.33
CA ALA A 297 -81.16 22.08 -26.12
C ALA A 297 -79.67 21.96 -26.46
N GLN A 298 -79.10 22.86 -27.27
CA GLN A 298 -77.72 22.69 -27.77
C GLN A 298 -76.64 23.43 -26.97
N TRP A 299 -77.02 24.32 -26.06
CA TRP A 299 -76.06 25.09 -25.24
C TRP A 299 -75.55 24.28 -24.02
N VAL A 300 -76.42 23.46 -23.42
CA VAL A 300 -76.06 22.56 -22.31
C VAL A 300 -75.08 21.45 -22.77
N ALA A 301 -75.15 21.01 -24.03
CA ALA A 301 -74.21 20.04 -24.59
C ALA A 301 -72.84 20.63 -24.97
N ARG A 302 -72.73 21.95 -25.18
CA ARG A 302 -71.44 22.62 -25.52
C ARG A 302 -70.67 23.13 -24.30
N VAL A 303 -71.34 23.29 -23.15
CA VAL A 303 -70.69 23.57 -21.87
C VAL A 303 -70.27 22.26 -21.16
N ALA A 304 -70.95 21.15 -21.43
CA ALA A 304 -70.53 19.82 -20.97
C ALA A 304 -69.31 19.23 -21.71
N ASN A 305 -68.98 19.73 -22.92
CA ASN A 305 -67.90 19.17 -23.76
C ASN A 305 -66.65 20.07 -23.94
N ARG A 306 -66.49 21.11 -23.13
CA ARG A 306 -65.22 21.88 -23.04
C ARG A 306 -64.48 21.69 -21.70
N ALA A 307 -64.80 20.62 -20.98
CA ALA A 307 -64.11 20.21 -19.75
C ALA A 307 -63.28 18.91 -19.92
N SER A 308 -63.04 18.43 -21.14
CA SER A 308 -62.49 17.09 -21.37
C SER A 308 -61.32 17.03 -22.35
N ALA A 309 -60.45 18.04 -22.37
CA ALA A 309 -59.26 18.03 -23.23
C ALA A 309 -58.00 18.51 -22.49
N SER A 310 -57.72 17.94 -21.31
CA SER A 310 -56.36 17.66 -20.80
C SER A 310 -56.40 17.06 -19.38
N VAL A 311 -57.31 16.11 -19.12
CA VAL A 311 -57.24 15.29 -17.90
C VAL A 311 -57.14 13.85 -18.38
N ALA A 312 -55.90 13.39 -18.51
CA ALA A 312 -55.63 11.98 -18.37
C ALA A 312 -56.05 11.63 -16.94
N SER A 313 -57.19 10.97 -16.80
CA SER A 313 -57.63 10.33 -15.57
C SER A 313 -56.66 9.18 -15.26
N ALA A 314 -55.51 9.50 -14.68
CA ALA A 314 -54.67 8.54 -13.97
C ALA A 314 -55.18 8.47 -12.54
N THR A 315 -56.08 7.51 -12.31
CA THR A 315 -56.32 6.81 -11.03
C THR A 315 -56.19 7.66 -9.77
N GLN A 316 -57.31 8.30 -9.42
CA GLN A 316 -57.53 8.97 -8.15
C GLN A 316 -58.01 7.97 -7.12
N THR A 317 -57.11 7.35 -6.35
CA THR A 317 -57.38 6.81 -4.99
C THR A 317 -56.11 6.29 -4.30
N THR A 318 -55.96 6.66 -3.01
CA THR A 318 -55.09 6.04 -1.98
C THR A 318 -53.57 6.13 -2.13
N LEU A 319 -53.00 7.35 -2.19
CA LEU A 319 -51.55 7.56 -1.97
C LEU A 319 -51.13 7.43 -0.48
N PHE A 320 -52.07 7.53 0.47
CA PHE A 320 -51.78 7.61 1.92
C PHE A 320 -52.28 6.42 2.76
N GLY A 321 -52.98 5.45 2.16
CA GLY A 321 -53.61 4.33 2.88
C GLY A 321 -52.69 3.15 3.16
N SER A 322 -51.85 2.77 2.20
CA SER A 322 -51.01 1.56 2.21
C SER A 322 -49.55 1.79 2.62
N THR A 323 -49.14 3.04 2.84
CA THR A 323 -47.74 3.49 2.99
C THR A 323 -47.49 4.33 4.24
N ARG A 324 -48.32 4.17 5.29
CA ARG A 324 -48.13 4.87 6.58
C ARG A 324 -46.71 4.70 7.14
N GLY A 325 -46.06 3.55 6.92
CA GLY A 325 -44.69 3.29 7.35
C GLY A 325 -43.65 4.18 6.63
N ALA A 326 -43.52 4.09 5.31
CA ALA A 326 -42.54 4.87 4.54
C ALA A 326 -42.78 6.39 4.63
N TYR A 327 -44.05 6.81 4.64
CA TYR A 327 -44.41 8.21 4.86
C TYR A 327 -44.00 8.68 6.27
N ARG A 328 -44.24 7.89 7.32
CA ARG A 328 -43.85 8.21 8.70
C ARG A 328 -42.33 8.24 8.88
N VAL A 329 -41.61 7.38 8.19
CA VAL A 329 -40.14 7.37 8.19
C VAL A 329 -39.60 8.67 7.60
N VAL A 330 -40.09 9.08 6.42
CA VAL A 330 -39.62 10.30 5.77
C VAL A 330 -40.12 11.55 6.49
N VAL A 331 -41.39 11.66 6.88
CA VAL A 331 -42.01 12.86 7.48
C VAL A 331 -41.77 12.97 8.99
N GLY A 332 -41.87 11.85 9.71
CA GLY A 332 -41.76 11.80 11.16
C GLY A 332 -40.37 11.45 11.70
N GLY A 333 -39.46 10.93 10.85
CA GLY A 333 -38.13 10.48 11.30
C GLY A 333 -38.18 9.34 12.31
N VAL A 334 -39.33 8.65 12.40
CA VAL A 334 -39.57 7.51 13.28
C VAL A 334 -40.08 6.31 12.48
N ASP A 335 -39.64 5.12 12.86
CA ASP A 335 -40.06 3.87 12.23
C ASP A 335 -41.52 3.52 12.62
N ALA A 336 -41.99 2.34 12.18
CA ALA A 336 -43.33 1.87 12.53
C ALA A 336 -43.51 1.64 14.04
N ASP A 337 -42.42 1.35 14.74
CA ASP A 337 -42.34 0.98 16.16
C ASP A 337 -42.10 2.20 17.08
N GLY A 338 -41.87 3.38 16.52
CA GLY A 338 -41.69 4.65 17.23
C GLY A 338 -40.24 4.98 17.59
N HIS A 339 -39.26 4.21 17.11
CA HIS A 339 -37.84 4.51 17.28
C HIS A 339 -37.36 5.52 16.24
N LYS A 340 -36.29 6.26 16.57
CA LYS A 340 -35.62 7.12 15.59
C LYS A 340 -35.09 6.27 14.42
N VAL A 341 -35.34 6.74 13.21
CA VAL A 341 -34.98 6.08 11.95
C VAL A 341 -33.48 6.13 11.72
N ALA A 342 -32.88 5.00 11.34
CA ALA A 342 -31.48 4.96 10.90
C ALA A 342 -31.37 5.52 9.48
N TRP A 343 -30.22 6.11 9.15
CA TRP A 343 -30.08 6.77 7.83
C TRP A 343 -30.26 5.79 6.64
N THR A 344 -30.03 4.50 6.84
CA THR A 344 -30.25 3.43 5.84
C THR A 344 -31.72 3.24 5.47
N ASP A 345 -32.62 3.57 6.40
CA ASP A 345 -34.06 3.40 6.21
C ASP A 345 -34.64 4.48 5.29
N TYR A 346 -33.99 5.66 5.20
CA TYR A 346 -34.37 6.71 4.26
C TYR A 346 -34.25 6.26 2.80
N GLU A 347 -33.25 5.43 2.48
CA GLU A 347 -33.11 4.87 1.13
C GLU A 347 -34.29 3.93 0.80
N ALA A 348 -34.61 3.00 1.71
CA ALA A 348 -35.70 2.06 1.53
C ALA A 348 -37.05 2.77 1.43
N ALA A 349 -37.29 3.74 2.31
CA ALA A 349 -38.51 4.56 2.30
C ALA A 349 -38.60 5.41 1.02
N SER A 350 -37.49 6.01 0.59
CA SER A 350 -37.43 6.80 -0.65
C SER A 350 -37.73 5.95 -1.88
N LYS A 351 -37.13 4.75 -1.99
CA LYS A 351 -37.39 3.79 -3.07
C LYS A 351 -38.85 3.36 -3.13
N GLN A 352 -39.46 3.11 -1.97
CA GLN A 352 -40.87 2.71 -1.90
C GLN A 352 -41.82 3.83 -2.37
N ILE A 353 -41.56 5.08 -1.95
CA ILE A 353 -42.35 6.23 -2.39
C ILE A 353 -42.10 6.52 -3.89
N GLY A 354 -40.84 6.48 -4.32
CA GLY A 354 -40.43 6.71 -5.71
C GLY A 354 -41.03 5.70 -6.69
N ALA A 355 -40.98 4.40 -6.38
CA ALA A 355 -41.56 3.35 -7.22
C ALA A 355 -43.07 3.52 -7.45
N MET A 356 -43.81 4.06 -6.47
CA MET A 356 -45.23 4.38 -6.63
C MET A 356 -45.46 5.63 -7.47
N LEU A 357 -44.63 6.67 -7.32
CA LEU A 357 -44.68 7.86 -8.18
C LEU A 357 -44.34 7.54 -9.64
N ASP A 358 -43.46 6.56 -9.87
CA ASP A 358 -43.06 6.08 -11.20
C ASP A 358 -44.10 5.08 -11.76
N ALA A 359 -44.75 4.26 -10.94
CA ALA A 359 -45.88 3.42 -11.39
C ALA A 359 -47.07 4.24 -11.91
N ALA A 360 -47.23 5.48 -11.44
CA ALA A 360 -48.26 6.41 -11.89
C ALA A 360 -47.94 7.10 -13.24
N GLY A 361 -46.74 6.93 -13.81
CA GLY A 361 -46.37 7.51 -15.10
C GLY A 361 -45.37 6.65 -15.87
N ALA A 362 -45.64 6.36 -17.14
CA ALA A 362 -44.80 5.53 -18.02
C ALA A 362 -43.43 6.18 -18.32
N THR A 363 -42.54 6.22 -17.32
CA THR A 363 -41.20 6.77 -17.39
C THR A 363 -40.17 5.66 -17.41
N PRO A 364 -39.07 5.81 -18.18
CA PRO A 364 -38.01 4.80 -18.23
C PRO A 364 -37.39 4.56 -16.86
N GLN A 365 -37.00 3.31 -16.61
CA GLN A 365 -36.26 2.92 -15.42
C GLN A 365 -34.96 3.75 -15.34
N PRO A 366 -34.72 4.49 -14.24
CA PRO A 366 -33.58 5.38 -14.15
C PRO A 366 -32.27 4.61 -14.07
N VAL A 367 -31.24 5.11 -14.77
CA VAL A 367 -29.86 4.60 -14.72
C VAL A 367 -29.17 5.19 -13.49
N THR A 368 -28.61 4.35 -12.62
CA THR A 368 -27.79 4.80 -11.48
C THR A 368 -26.57 5.58 -12.00
N PRO A 369 -26.28 6.79 -11.49
CA PRO A 369 -25.15 7.58 -11.94
C PRO A 369 -23.83 6.86 -11.64
N ASP A 370 -22.92 6.87 -12.61
CA ASP A 370 -21.57 6.33 -12.42
C ASP A 370 -20.73 7.31 -11.57
N LEU A 371 -20.46 6.92 -10.32
CA LEU A 371 -19.67 7.70 -9.36
C LEU A 371 -18.16 7.40 -9.46
N SER A 372 -17.72 6.60 -10.43
CA SER A 372 -16.30 6.21 -10.56
C SER A 372 -15.35 7.38 -10.76
N ALA A 373 -15.80 8.47 -11.40
CA ALA A 373 -15.00 9.69 -11.53
C ALA A 373 -14.82 10.43 -10.19
N LEU A 374 -15.89 10.49 -9.38
CA LEU A 374 -15.86 11.10 -8.06
C LEU A 374 -14.87 10.37 -7.14
N TRP A 375 -14.93 9.03 -7.09
CA TRP A 375 -14.08 8.25 -6.19
C TRP A 375 -12.60 8.24 -6.58
N ARG A 376 -12.30 8.25 -7.89
CA ARG A 376 -10.94 8.45 -8.36
C ARG A 376 -10.39 9.82 -7.95
N ASP A 377 -11.18 10.87 -8.09
CA ASP A 377 -10.77 12.21 -7.66
C ASP A 377 -10.71 12.37 -6.13
N TYR A 378 -11.56 11.66 -5.38
CA TYR A 378 -11.49 11.59 -3.91
C TYR A 378 -10.17 10.97 -3.45
N ALA A 379 -9.79 9.81 -4.02
CA ALA A 379 -8.50 9.18 -3.75
C ALA A 379 -7.33 10.10 -4.15
N ARG A 380 -7.37 10.68 -5.36
CA ARG A 380 -6.33 11.61 -5.83
C ARG A 380 -6.20 12.84 -4.95
N ALA A 381 -7.30 13.42 -4.48
CA ALA A 381 -7.29 14.55 -3.55
C ALA A 381 -6.62 14.18 -2.22
N ALA A 382 -6.93 13.00 -1.66
CA ALA A 382 -6.28 12.49 -0.47
C ALA A 382 -4.77 12.30 -0.69
N LEU A 383 -4.35 11.66 -1.78
CA LEU A 383 -2.93 11.50 -2.10
C LEU A 383 -2.22 12.84 -2.32
N THR A 384 -2.89 13.81 -2.95
CA THR A 384 -2.35 15.17 -3.19
C THR A 384 -2.09 15.92 -1.89
N LEU A 385 -2.96 15.73 -0.89
CA LEU A 385 -2.75 16.28 0.46
C LEU A 385 -1.56 15.62 1.19
N SER A 386 -1.16 14.42 0.78
CA SER A 386 -0.07 13.65 1.40
C SER A 386 1.29 13.81 0.71
N ASP A 387 1.34 14.01 -0.61
CA ASP A 387 2.61 14.07 -1.37
C ASP A 387 2.74 15.22 -2.38
N ALA A 388 1.83 16.20 -2.32
CA ALA A 388 1.84 17.45 -3.09
C ALA A 388 1.84 17.31 -4.62
N SER A 389 1.50 16.13 -5.17
CA SER A 389 1.38 15.95 -6.62
C SER A 389 0.01 16.37 -7.14
N GLU A 390 0.00 17.20 -8.19
CA GLU A 390 -1.22 17.60 -8.87
C GLU A 390 -1.71 16.50 -9.80
N ARG A 391 -2.70 15.72 -9.36
CA ARG A 391 -3.22 14.56 -10.09
C ARG A 391 -4.48 14.82 -10.90
N SER A 392 -5.18 15.91 -10.59
CA SER A 392 -6.50 16.17 -11.16
C SER A 392 -6.74 17.66 -11.28
N ALA A 393 -7.14 18.09 -12.49
CA ALA A 393 -7.45 19.49 -12.75
C ALA A 393 -8.55 19.98 -11.79
N GLY A 394 -8.31 21.15 -11.20
CA GLY A 394 -9.20 21.77 -10.20
C GLY A 394 -9.01 21.27 -8.76
N LEU A 395 -8.06 20.35 -8.52
CA LEU A 395 -7.67 19.85 -7.19
C LEU A 395 -6.15 20.09 -6.96
N PRO A 396 -5.70 21.35 -6.89
CA PRO A 396 -4.28 21.67 -6.78
C PRO A 396 -3.72 21.33 -5.38
N PRO A 397 -2.40 21.10 -5.26
CA PRO A 397 -1.75 20.93 -3.97
C PRO A 397 -1.90 22.18 -3.09
N VAL A 398 -1.91 21.97 -1.78
CA VAL A 398 -1.97 23.06 -0.78
C VAL A 398 -0.74 23.96 -0.95
N GLN A 399 -0.92 25.27 -0.79
CA GLN A 399 0.15 26.26 -0.88
C GLN A 399 0.34 26.95 0.45
N VAL A 400 1.60 27.09 0.89
CA VAL A 400 2.02 27.94 2.01
C VAL A 400 3.00 28.96 1.45
N GLY A 401 2.52 30.20 1.24
CA GLY A 401 3.27 31.21 0.50
C GLY A 401 3.47 30.79 -0.97
N ALA A 402 4.72 30.64 -1.39
CA ALA A 402 5.10 30.17 -2.73
C ALA A 402 5.45 28.67 -2.78
N HIS A 403 5.37 27.97 -1.64
CA HIS A 403 5.78 26.58 -1.50
C HIS A 403 4.55 25.66 -1.46
N ARG A 404 4.69 24.47 -2.07
CA ARG A 404 3.70 23.40 -1.90
C ARG A 404 3.75 22.89 -0.47
N ALA A 405 2.62 22.40 0.02
CA ALA A 405 2.51 21.84 1.35
C ALA A 405 1.74 20.52 1.38
N ILE A 406 2.10 19.67 2.33
CA ILE A 406 1.43 18.41 2.66
C ILE A 406 0.93 18.42 4.11
N LEU A 407 -0.01 17.52 4.42
CA LEU A 407 -0.40 17.29 5.81
C LEU A 407 0.63 16.40 6.50
N ARG A 408 0.91 16.71 7.77
CA ARG A 408 1.97 16.04 8.55
C ARG A 408 1.66 14.59 8.86
N THR A 409 0.40 14.25 9.09
CA THR A 409 -0.02 12.93 9.56
C THR A 409 -1.10 12.37 8.64
N ALA A 410 -1.00 11.08 8.30
CA ALA A 410 -1.98 10.36 7.49
C ALA A 410 -3.43 10.53 8.00
N SER A 411 -3.57 10.49 9.33
CA SER A 411 -4.83 10.64 10.04
C SER A 411 -5.55 11.97 9.81
N ASP A 412 -4.79 13.03 9.50
CA ASP A 412 -5.36 14.34 9.17
C ASP A 412 -5.89 14.38 7.71
N VAL A 413 -5.50 13.42 6.86
CA VAL A 413 -6.05 13.26 5.51
C VAL A 413 -7.25 12.31 5.56
N VAL A 414 -7.01 11.01 5.75
CA VAL A 414 -8.03 9.98 5.91
C VAL A 414 -7.63 9.12 7.12
N PRO A 415 -8.39 9.17 8.22
CA PRO A 415 -8.12 8.36 9.40
C PRO A 415 -8.11 6.86 9.10
N GLY A 416 -7.11 6.14 9.61
CA GLY A 416 -6.92 4.71 9.38
C GLY A 416 -7.54 3.80 10.45
N PRO A 417 -7.29 2.48 10.39
CA PRO A 417 -7.83 1.50 11.34
C PRO A 417 -7.41 1.79 12.79
N GLY A 418 -6.19 2.27 13.01
CA GLY A 418 -5.65 2.64 14.33
C GLY A 418 -6.28 3.91 14.94
N ASP A 419 -7.06 4.67 14.17
CA ASP A 419 -7.67 5.92 14.61
C ASP A 419 -9.13 5.77 15.09
N ARG A 420 -9.66 4.55 15.05
CA ARG A 420 -11.02 4.23 15.49
C ARG A 420 -11.21 4.52 16.98
N PHE A 421 -12.42 4.91 17.35
CA PHE A 421 -12.78 5.02 18.75
C PHE A 421 -13.10 3.63 19.31
N THR A 422 -12.24 3.12 20.19
CA THR A 422 -12.37 1.79 20.83
C THR A 422 -12.52 1.87 22.35
N ASP A 423 -12.51 3.07 22.93
CA ASP A 423 -12.66 3.31 24.37
C ASP A 423 -14.15 3.20 24.80
N ILE A 424 -14.70 2.00 24.61
CA ILE A 424 -16.09 1.65 24.91
C ILE A 424 -16.07 0.53 25.96
N PRO A 425 -16.51 0.78 27.20
CA PRO A 425 -16.61 -0.24 28.25
C PRO A 425 -17.50 -1.42 27.82
N GLY A 426 -17.18 -2.64 28.25
CA GLY A 426 -17.85 -3.86 27.81
C GLY A 426 -19.37 -3.87 28.02
N MET A 427 -19.87 -3.27 29.11
CA MET A 427 -21.30 -3.15 29.38
C MET A 427 -22.00 -2.23 28.37
N VAL A 428 -21.41 -1.05 28.11
CA VAL A 428 -21.92 -0.10 27.11
C VAL A 428 -21.84 -0.70 25.70
N SER A 429 -20.74 -1.39 25.39
CA SER A 429 -20.53 -2.06 24.10
C SER A 429 -21.59 -3.16 23.86
N ALA A 430 -21.91 -3.96 24.88
CA ALA A 430 -22.94 -4.99 24.79
C ALA A 430 -24.35 -4.40 24.61
N THR A 431 -24.68 -3.33 25.32
CA THR A 431 -25.99 -2.66 25.19
C THR A 431 -26.16 -1.97 23.83
N LEU A 432 -25.11 -1.33 23.31
CA LEU A 432 -25.14 -0.65 22.02
C LEU A 432 -24.89 -1.58 20.83
N SER A 433 -24.45 -2.82 21.07
CA SER A 433 -23.97 -3.76 20.04
C SER A 433 -22.90 -3.14 19.13
N LEU A 434 -21.98 -2.39 19.73
CA LEU A 434 -20.99 -1.56 19.03
C LEU A 434 -19.62 -1.70 19.70
N HIS A 435 -18.61 -2.09 18.92
CA HIS A 435 -17.24 -2.32 19.42
C HIS A 435 -16.25 -1.21 19.06
N ALA A 436 -16.51 -0.49 17.97
CA ALA A 436 -15.67 0.61 17.53
C ALA A 436 -16.49 1.60 16.70
N VAL A 437 -16.09 2.87 16.68
CA VAL A 437 -16.65 3.90 15.81
C VAL A 437 -15.59 4.37 14.82
N GLU A 438 -15.95 4.38 13.54
CA GLU A 438 -15.08 4.86 12.46
C GLU A 438 -15.12 6.40 12.36
N PRO A 439 -13.96 7.08 12.25
CA PRO A 439 -13.92 8.53 12.10
C PRO A 439 -14.68 9.04 10.88
N ALA A 440 -14.66 8.30 9.77
CA ALA A 440 -15.34 8.69 8.53
C ALA A 440 -16.87 8.55 8.61
N ASP A 441 -17.40 7.73 9.53
CA ASP A 441 -18.85 7.51 9.66
C ASP A 441 -19.50 8.58 10.54
N ILE A 442 -19.75 9.74 9.96
CA ILE A 442 -20.35 10.91 10.64
C ILE A 442 -21.76 10.60 11.15
N LEU A 443 -22.56 9.89 10.36
CA LEU A 443 -23.91 9.47 10.74
C LEU A 443 -23.84 8.47 11.90
N GLY A 444 -22.96 7.48 11.83
CA GLY A 444 -22.71 6.53 12.92
C GLY A 444 -22.18 7.18 14.21
N VAL A 445 -21.30 8.17 14.10
CA VAL A 445 -20.82 8.97 15.26
C VAL A 445 -21.99 9.73 15.91
N THR A 446 -22.86 10.33 15.10
CA THR A 446 -24.01 11.10 15.59
C THR A 446 -25.05 10.19 16.24
N GLU A 447 -25.34 9.05 15.62
CA GLU A 447 -26.21 8.01 16.16
C GLU A 447 -25.67 7.46 17.49
N THR A 448 -24.37 7.15 17.54
CA THR A 448 -23.72 6.66 18.78
C THR A 448 -23.84 7.70 19.90
N ARG A 449 -23.65 8.98 19.58
CA ARG A 449 -23.79 10.07 20.56
C ARG A 449 -25.23 10.18 21.08
N ASP A 450 -26.22 10.04 20.22
CA ASP A 450 -27.63 10.08 20.61
C ASP A 450 -28.01 8.88 21.49
N ARG A 451 -27.60 7.67 21.12
CA ARG A 451 -27.82 6.47 21.93
C ARG A 451 -27.12 6.53 23.29
N LEU A 452 -25.90 7.09 23.35
CA LEU A 452 -25.19 7.31 24.62
C LEU A 452 -25.95 8.30 25.52
N ARG A 453 -26.52 9.37 24.97
CA ARG A 453 -27.33 10.33 25.75
C ARG A 453 -28.60 9.72 26.33
N GLU A 454 -29.19 8.74 25.63
CA GLU A 454 -30.32 7.97 26.15
C GLU A 454 -29.88 7.07 27.31
N LEU A 455 -28.73 6.38 27.17
CA LEU A 455 -28.16 5.52 28.22
C LEU A 455 -27.66 6.32 29.44
N GLU A 456 -27.31 7.60 29.29
CA GLU A 456 -26.97 8.47 30.42
C GLU A 456 -28.12 8.63 31.44
N GLN A 457 -29.36 8.34 31.03
CA GLN A 457 -30.55 8.36 31.90
C GLN A 457 -30.75 7.04 32.67
N ASP A 458 -29.98 5.99 32.35
CA ASP A 458 -30.05 4.69 33.01
C ASP A 458 -29.34 4.72 34.38
N PRO A 459 -29.99 4.27 35.49
CA PRO A 459 -29.38 4.22 36.82
C PRO A 459 -28.14 3.33 36.94
N THR A 460 -28.00 2.31 36.11
CA THR A 460 -26.96 1.27 36.20
C THR A 460 -25.79 1.52 35.24
N ILE A 461 -26.06 2.00 34.03
CA ILE A 461 -25.06 2.20 32.97
C ILE A 461 -24.66 3.69 32.81
N GLY A 462 -25.46 4.63 33.36
CA GLY A 462 -25.36 6.05 33.03
C GLY A 462 -24.00 6.71 33.31
N LEU A 463 -23.26 6.28 34.33
CA LEU A 463 -21.92 6.81 34.61
C LEU A 463 -20.91 6.43 33.52
N ASP A 464 -20.92 5.18 33.09
CA ASP A 464 -20.03 4.67 32.04
C ASP A 464 -20.43 5.22 30.68
N ALA A 465 -21.73 5.37 30.42
CA ALA A 465 -22.25 6.05 29.23
C ALA A 465 -21.75 7.51 29.16
N ARG A 466 -21.81 8.27 30.27
CA ARG A 466 -21.31 9.65 30.32
C ARG A 466 -19.80 9.75 30.11
N ARG A 467 -19.01 8.84 30.69
CA ARG A 467 -17.55 8.78 30.46
C ARG A 467 -17.24 8.51 29.00
N THR A 468 -17.92 7.52 28.40
CA THR A 468 -17.79 7.17 26.98
C THR A 468 -18.19 8.34 26.09
N SER A 469 -19.28 9.03 26.40
CA SER A 469 -19.75 10.24 25.70
C SER A 469 -18.72 11.37 25.72
N SER A 470 -18.09 11.61 26.89
CA SER A 470 -16.99 12.59 27.02
C SER A 470 -15.74 12.18 26.23
N ALA A 471 -15.33 10.90 26.30
CA ALA A 471 -14.19 10.37 25.56
C ALA A 471 -14.41 10.46 24.04
N LEU A 472 -15.61 10.10 23.58
CA LEU A 472 -16.05 10.25 22.19
C LEU A 472 -15.99 11.72 21.74
N GLY A 473 -16.40 12.66 22.60
CA GLY A 473 -16.31 14.10 22.32
C GLY A 473 -14.87 14.58 22.11
N VAL A 474 -13.95 14.18 23.00
CA VAL A 474 -12.52 14.51 22.90
C VAL A 474 -11.90 13.89 21.64
N TRP A 475 -12.17 12.61 21.38
CA TRP A 475 -11.72 11.93 20.16
C TRP A 475 -12.25 12.64 18.90
N TRP A 476 -13.54 12.94 18.85
CA TRP A 476 -14.19 13.58 17.70
C TRP A 476 -13.62 14.97 17.42
N SER A 477 -13.36 15.76 18.47
CA SER A 477 -12.77 17.10 18.33
C SER A 477 -11.44 17.12 17.57
N ARG A 478 -10.67 16.02 17.68
CA ARG A 478 -9.40 15.83 16.96
C ARG A 478 -9.60 15.33 15.54
N LYS A 479 -10.50 14.36 15.33
CA LYS A 479 -10.69 13.70 14.02
C LYS A 479 -11.54 14.49 13.03
N GLN A 480 -12.39 15.40 13.52
CA GLN A 480 -13.29 16.19 12.68
C GLN A 480 -12.58 17.11 11.67
N ARG A 481 -11.31 17.43 11.89
CA ARG A 481 -10.51 18.28 10.99
C ARG A 481 -10.00 17.56 9.74
N SER A 482 -10.17 16.24 9.66
CA SER A 482 -9.64 15.44 8.55
C SER A 482 -10.33 15.74 7.22
N PHE A 483 -9.66 15.44 6.11
CA PHE A 483 -10.25 15.59 4.77
C PHE A 483 -11.45 14.66 4.57
N ALA A 484 -11.35 13.40 5.01
CA ALA A 484 -12.48 12.46 4.95
C ALA A 484 -13.71 13.00 5.69
N VAL A 485 -13.55 13.49 6.93
CA VAL A 485 -14.68 14.07 7.68
C VAL A 485 -15.20 15.35 7.05
N SER A 486 -14.31 16.21 6.54
CA SER A 486 -14.73 17.43 5.83
C SER A 486 -15.60 17.12 4.61
N PHE A 487 -15.20 16.14 3.79
CA PHE A 487 -15.99 15.72 2.62
C PHE A 487 -17.29 15.00 3.03
N GLY A 488 -17.23 14.08 3.99
CA GLY A 488 -18.41 13.41 4.54
C GLY A 488 -19.42 14.41 5.13
N SER A 489 -18.97 15.51 5.74
CA SER A 489 -19.86 16.54 6.30
C SER A 489 -20.65 17.26 5.21
N ILE A 490 -20.05 17.43 4.03
CA ILE A 490 -20.74 17.98 2.85
C ILE A 490 -21.79 16.99 2.35
N LEU A 491 -21.47 15.70 2.25
CA LEU A 491 -22.43 14.67 1.84
C LEU A 491 -23.62 14.57 2.79
N THR A 492 -23.36 14.49 4.10
CA THR A 492 -24.40 14.37 5.14
C THR A 492 -25.26 15.62 5.24
N SER A 493 -24.68 16.82 5.21
CA SER A 493 -25.45 18.07 5.20
C SER A 493 -26.36 18.20 3.96
N ARG A 494 -25.92 17.68 2.81
CA ARG A 494 -26.74 17.64 1.60
C ARG A 494 -27.86 16.62 1.70
N LEU A 495 -27.58 15.43 2.24
CA LEU A 495 -28.60 14.42 2.51
C LEU A 495 -29.67 14.98 3.46
N ASP A 496 -29.27 15.59 4.58
CA ASP A 496 -30.19 16.19 5.55
C ASP A 496 -31.03 17.30 4.92
N ALA A 497 -30.43 18.14 4.07
CA ALA A 497 -31.14 19.19 3.34
C ALA A 497 -32.20 18.59 2.38
N THR A 498 -31.85 17.56 1.62
CA THR A 498 -32.77 16.91 0.67
C THR A 498 -33.88 16.12 1.38
N VAL A 499 -33.56 15.46 2.50
CA VAL A 499 -34.59 14.82 3.36
C VAL A 499 -35.57 15.87 3.86
N ASN A 500 -35.09 16.99 4.42
CA ASN A 500 -35.97 18.07 4.88
C ASN A 500 -36.77 18.71 3.72
N GLU A 501 -36.18 18.87 2.54
CA GLU A 501 -36.90 19.32 1.35
C GLU A 501 -38.04 18.36 0.97
N SER A 502 -37.77 17.05 0.97
CA SER A 502 -38.80 16.03 0.67
C SER A 502 -39.94 16.05 1.69
N ARG A 503 -39.64 16.29 2.99
CA ARG A 503 -40.66 16.48 4.04
C ARG A 503 -41.56 17.66 3.73
N VAL A 504 -40.97 18.81 3.43
CA VAL A 504 -41.72 20.04 3.09
C VAL A 504 -42.56 19.85 1.83
N LEU A 505 -42.05 19.16 0.81
CA LEU A 505 -42.80 18.87 -0.42
C LEU A 505 -43.97 17.90 -0.16
N LEU A 506 -43.78 16.86 0.64
CA LEU A 506 -44.83 15.93 1.04
C LEU A 506 -45.93 16.65 1.84
N GLU A 507 -45.56 17.49 2.80
CA GLU A 507 -46.51 18.32 3.55
C GLU A 507 -47.29 19.29 2.65
N ARG A 508 -46.63 19.90 1.65
CA ARG A 508 -47.31 20.79 0.68
C ARG A 508 -48.32 20.04 -0.17
N LEU A 509 -47.98 18.83 -0.63
CA LEU A 509 -48.87 17.97 -1.40
C LEU A 509 -50.08 17.52 -0.58
N ASP A 510 -49.88 17.09 0.68
CA ASP A 510 -50.98 16.72 1.59
C ASP A 510 -51.92 17.91 1.86
N ASN A 511 -51.35 19.10 2.15
CA ASN A 511 -52.12 20.32 2.33
C ASN A 511 -52.83 20.80 1.06
N ALA A 512 -52.31 20.50 -0.13
CA ALA A 512 -52.95 20.83 -1.40
C ALA A 512 -54.16 19.91 -1.66
N GLU A 513 -54.03 18.61 -1.38
CA GLU A 513 -55.11 17.63 -1.52
C GLU A 513 -56.26 17.92 -0.55
N GLN A 514 -55.96 18.24 0.71
CA GLN A 514 -56.98 18.62 1.70
C GLN A 514 -57.74 19.90 1.28
N ARG A 515 -57.05 20.89 0.71
CA ARG A 515 -57.67 22.12 0.19
C ARG A 515 -58.58 21.84 -1.01
N GLN A 516 -58.19 20.96 -1.93
CA GLN A 516 -59.04 20.55 -3.05
C GLN A 516 -60.33 19.86 -2.56
N ASN A 517 -60.22 18.94 -1.60
CA ASN A 517 -61.38 18.24 -1.03
C ASN A 517 -62.36 19.20 -0.32
N LEU A 518 -61.85 20.19 0.43
CA LEU A 518 -62.67 21.21 1.10
C LEU A 518 -63.33 22.18 0.10
N ALA A 519 -62.63 22.53 -0.98
CA ALA A 519 -63.16 23.37 -2.04
C ALA A 519 -64.26 22.67 -2.85
N GLU A 520 -64.12 21.37 -3.13
CA GLU A 520 -65.15 20.55 -3.78
C GLU A 520 -66.40 20.42 -2.90
N ALA A 521 -66.24 20.23 -1.59
CA ALA A 521 -67.34 20.25 -0.63
C ALA A 521 -68.06 21.62 -0.57
N CYS A 522 -67.33 22.73 -0.68
CA CYS A 522 -67.91 24.09 -0.75
C CYS A 522 -68.61 24.37 -2.09
N ALA A 523 -68.09 23.84 -3.20
CA ALA A 523 -68.66 24.01 -4.53
C ALA A 523 -70.03 23.31 -4.65
N GLU A 524 -70.21 22.15 -4.02
CA GLU A 524 -71.52 21.48 -3.94
C GLU A 524 -72.54 22.30 -3.13
N GLN A 525 -72.10 23.03 -2.10
CA GLN A 525 -72.97 23.85 -1.24
C GLN A 525 -73.48 25.15 -1.90
N GLN A 526 -72.81 25.66 -2.95
CA GLN A 526 -73.18 26.91 -3.64
C GLN A 526 -74.31 26.77 -4.68
N ALA A 527 -74.81 25.57 -4.97
CA ALA A 527 -75.99 25.33 -5.82
C ALA A 527 -77.27 26.03 -5.30
N HIS A 528 -77.27 26.50 -4.05
CA HIS A 528 -78.36 27.25 -3.44
C HIS A 528 -78.58 28.66 -4.06
N MET A 529 -77.57 29.28 -4.69
CA MET A 529 -77.73 30.59 -5.35
C MET A 529 -78.54 30.51 -6.66
N PHE A 530 -78.38 29.44 -7.45
CA PHE A 530 -79.16 29.25 -8.69
C PHE A 530 -80.66 29.08 -8.41
N ARG A 531 -81.03 28.56 -7.24
CA ARG A 531 -82.43 28.44 -6.81
C ARG A 531 -83.06 29.82 -6.56
N ARG A 532 -82.32 30.79 -6.00
CA ARG A 532 -82.80 32.18 -5.77
C ARG A 532 -82.98 32.97 -7.07
N VAL A 533 -82.13 32.75 -8.07
CA VAL A 533 -82.28 33.36 -9.41
C VAL A 533 -83.49 32.78 -10.14
N ARG A 534 -83.71 31.47 -10.06
CA ARG A 534 -84.91 30.82 -10.65
C ARG A 534 -86.21 31.33 -10.02
N ILE A 535 -86.20 31.58 -8.70
CA ILE A 535 -87.32 32.21 -7.99
C ILE A 535 -87.51 33.66 -8.46
N ALA A 536 -86.46 34.46 -8.59
CA ALA A 536 -86.56 35.84 -9.09
C ALA A 536 -87.10 35.91 -10.53
N THR A 537 -86.70 34.99 -11.40
CA THR A 537 -87.21 34.90 -12.79
C THR A 537 -88.68 34.47 -12.82
N VAL A 538 -89.09 33.54 -11.96
CA VAL A 538 -90.51 33.14 -11.83
C VAL A 538 -91.37 34.28 -11.28
N VAL A 539 -90.87 35.03 -10.29
CA VAL A 539 -91.54 36.23 -9.74
C VAL A 539 -91.67 37.33 -10.78
N PHE A 540 -90.64 37.55 -11.61
CA PHE A 540 -90.70 38.48 -12.74
C PHE A 540 -91.74 38.06 -13.78
N LEU A 541 -91.79 36.76 -14.13
CA LEU A 541 -92.76 36.23 -15.10
C LEU A 541 -94.19 36.38 -14.57
N LEU A 542 -94.40 36.16 -13.27
CA LEU A 542 -95.67 36.43 -12.59
C LEU A 542 -96.06 37.91 -12.62
N LEU A 543 -95.10 38.83 -12.37
CA LEU A 543 -95.33 40.28 -12.46
C LEU A 543 -95.66 40.73 -13.88
N ALA A 544 -95.01 40.16 -14.90
CA ALA A 544 -95.29 40.45 -16.30
C ALA A 544 -96.68 39.94 -16.73
N VAL A 545 -97.07 38.74 -16.29
CA VAL A 545 -98.42 38.20 -16.52
C VAL A 545 -99.48 39.03 -15.80
N ALA A 546 -99.24 39.42 -14.54
CA ALA A 546 -100.16 40.28 -13.78
C ALA A 546 -100.33 41.66 -14.45
N ALA A 547 -99.24 42.28 -14.89
CA ALA A 547 -99.29 43.55 -15.64
C ALA A 547 -100.06 43.41 -16.96
N GLY A 548 -99.89 42.30 -17.69
CA GLY A 548 -100.64 42.01 -18.92
C GLY A 548 -102.14 41.82 -18.69
N VAL A 549 -102.52 41.15 -17.59
CA VAL A 549 -103.94 40.98 -17.19
C VAL A 549 -104.57 42.32 -16.77
N CYS A 550 -103.82 43.18 -16.09
CA CYS A 550 -104.27 44.53 -15.74
C CYS A 550 -104.46 45.43 -16.97
N ALA A 551 -103.59 45.30 -17.99
CA ALA A 551 -103.75 46.00 -19.27
C ALA A 551 -104.94 45.48 -20.08
N TRP A 552 -105.20 44.17 -20.06
CA TRP A 552 -106.36 43.56 -20.74
C TRP A 552 -107.70 44.00 -20.13
N ARG A 553 -107.75 44.26 -18.82
CA ARG A 553 -108.96 44.75 -18.13
C ARG A 553 -109.20 46.28 -18.26
N GLU A 554 -108.41 46.99 -19.08
CA GLU A 554 -108.46 48.45 -19.28
C GLU A 554 -108.28 49.30 -18.00
N ILE A 555 -107.79 48.71 -16.91
CA ILE A 555 -107.55 49.40 -15.64
C ILE A 555 -106.38 50.40 -15.77
N ILE A 556 -105.48 50.17 -16.73
CA ILE A 556 -104.30 51.00 -17.02
C ILE A 556 -104.30 51.35 -18.52
N SER A 557 -104.24 52.65 -18.84
CA SER A 557 -104.08 53.13 -20.23
C SER A 557 -102.83 52.53 -20.87
N TRP A 558 -102.98 52.01 -22.11
CA TRP A 558 -101.90 51.38 -22.88
C TRP A 558 -100.64 52.27 -23.00
N TRP A 559 -100.81 53.59 -22.97
CA TRP A 559 -99.71 54.57 -22.98
C TRP A 559 -98.78 54.49 -21.77
N TRP A 560 -99.24 53.99 -20.62
CA TRP A 560 -98.43 53.79 -19.40
C TRP A 560 -98.06 52.32 -19.14
N GLY A 561 -98.88 51.38 -19.62
CA GLY A 561 -98.63 49.94 -19.48
C GLY A 561 -97.40 49.46 -20.26
N GLY A 562 -97.23 49.92 -21.50
CA GLY A 562 -96.08 49.54 -22.35
C GLY A 562 -94.72 49.94 -21.78
N PRO A 563 -94.52 51.21 -21.36
CA PRO A 563 -93.26 51.65 -20.76
C PRO A 563 -92.91 50.94 -19.44
N ALA A 564 -93.89 50.68 -18.57
CA ALA A 564 -93.67 50.00 -17.29
C ALA A 564 -93.17 48.55 -17.49
N ILE A 565 -93.74 47.83 -18.47
CA ILE A 565 -93.28 46.49 -18.84
C ILE A 565 -91.86 46.55 -19.42
N ALA A 566 -91.57 47.52 -20.29
CA ALA A 566 -90.23 47.70 -20.86
C ALA A 566 -89.17 47.99 -19.78
N VAL A 567 -89.47 48.85 -18.79
CA VAL A 567 -88.56 49.13 -17.66
C VAL A 567 -88.35 47.89 -16.79
N CYS A 568 -89.41 47.12 -16.51
CA CYS A 568 -89.29 45.86 -15.78
C CYS A 568 -88.42 44.83 -16.54
N VAL A 569 -88.59 44.71 -17.86
CA VAL A 569 -87.77 43.84 -18.72
C VAL A 569 -86.30 44.29 -18.71
N LEU A 570 -86.05 45.60 -18.80
CA LEU A 570 -84.68 46.14 -18.73
C LEU A 570 -84.05 45.94 -17.35
N ALA A 571 -84.80 46.13 -16.26
CA ALA A 571 -84.33 45.87 -14.90
C ALA A 571 -84.01 44.39 -14.68
N TRP A 572 -84.87 43.48 -15.16
CA TRP A 572 -84.61 42.04 -15.13
C TRP A 572 -83.37 41.68 -15.95
N ALA A 573 -83.25 42.21 -17.18
CA ALA A 573 -82.08 41.98 -18.03
C ALA A 573 -80.79 42.51 -17.39
N ALA A 574 -80.83 43.66 -16.72
CA ALA A 574 -79.71 44.22 -15.98
C ALA A 574 -79.31 43.35 -14.77
N VAL A 575 -80.27 42.84 -14.00
CA VAL A 575 -80.02 41.95 -12.86
C VAL A 575 -79.40 40.63 -13.34
N VAL A 576 -79.93 40.04 -14.41
CA VAL A 576 -79.37 38.81 -15.01
C VAL A 576 -77.98 39.07 -15.59
N ALA A 577 -77.74 40.21 -16.22
CA ALA A 577 -76.43 40.59 -16.74
C ALA A 577 -75.39 40.81 -15.63
N ILE A 578 -75.74 41.50 -14.55
CA ILE A 578 -74.85 41.73 -13.39
C ILE A 578 -74.50 40.40 -12.72
N VAL A 579 -75.48 39.50 -12.54
CA VAL A 579 -75.23 38.17 -11.98
C VAL A 579 -74.36 37.34 -12.93
N CYS A 580 -74.65 37.31 -14.22
CA CYS A 580 -73.86 36.56 -15.20
C CYS A 580 -72.42 37.09 -15.27
N GLN A 581 -72.22 38.41 -15.22
CA GLN A 581 -70.90 39.03 -15.21
C GLN A 581 -70.13 38.70 -13.93
N ARG A 582 -70.78 38.72 -12.76
CA ARG A 582 -70.17 38.28 -11.50
C ARG A 582 -69.84 36.79 -11.52
N THR A 583 -70.70 35.96 -12.09
CA THR A 583 -70.47 34.51 -12.22
C THR A 583 -69.35 34.20 -13.21
N GLN A 584 -69.25 34.91 -14.34
CA GLN A 584 -68.16 34.73 -15.31
C GLN A 584 -66.81 35.19 -14.72
N GLN A 585 -66.77 36.34 -14.06
CA GLN A 585 -65.54 36.82 -13.41
C GLN A 585 -65.10 35.90 -12.26
N PHE A 586 -66.04 35.31 -11.53
CA PHE A 586 -65.75 34.34 -10.48
C PHE A 586 -65.26 33.01 -11.06
N LEU A 587 -65.88 32.51 -12.14
CA LEU A 587 -65.47 31.28 -12.82
C LEU A 587 -64.08 31.41 -13.47
N GLU A 588 -63.76 32.53 -14.12
CA GLU A 588 -62.43 32.74 -14.69
C GLU A 588 -61.35 32.85 -13.62
N ARG A 589 -61.64 33.51 -12.49
CA ARG A 589 -60.72 33.55 -11.33
C ARG A 589 -60.51 32.16 -10.76
N LEU A 590 -61.58 31.39 -10.56
CA LEU A 590 -61.50 30.00 -10.11
C LEU A 590 -60.74 29.10 -11.08
N LEU A 591 -60.93 29.25 -12.40
CA LEU A 591 -60.22 28.47 -13.40
C LEU A 591 -58.72 28.80 -13.42
N VAL A 592 -58.36 30.09 -13.35
CA VAL A 592 -56.96 30.53 -13.29
C VAL A 592 -56.30 30.09 -11.98
N GLU A 593 -56.99 30.21 -10.85
CA GLU A 593 -56.51 29.71 -9.55
C GLU A 593 -56.37 28.18 -9.56
N ARG A 594 -57.30 27.44 -10.18
CA ARG A 594 -57.19 25.98 -10.34
C ARG A 594 -56.05 25.58 -11.27
N ASP A 595 -55.87 26.25 -12.39
CA ASP A 595 -54.78 25.97 -13.33
C ASP A 595 -53.41 26.27 -12.71
N ALA A 596 -53.30 27.37 -11.94
CA ALA A 596 -52.09 27.70 -11.20
C ALA A 596 -51.80 26.67 -10.10
N ALA A 597 -52.84 26.26 -9.35
CA ALA A 597 -52.71 25.23 -8.31
C ALA A 597 -52.35 23.86 -8.88
N ALA A 598 -52.94 23.45 -10.01
CA ALA A 598 -52.64 22.19 -10.66
C ALA A 598 -51.22 22.15 -11.25
N ARG A 599 -50.71 23.28 -11.78
CA ARG A 599 -49.33 23.39 -12.25
C ARG A 599 -48.32 23.40 -11.10
N ALA A 600 -48.65 24.07 -9.98
CA ALA A 600 -47.81 24.03 -8.77
C ALA A 600 -47.73 22.61 -8.21
N ASP A 601 -48.86 21.90 -8.13
CA ASP A 601 -48.93 20.50 -7.70
C ASP A 601 -48.13 19.56 -8.64
N ALA A 602 -48.19 19.78 -9.95
CA ALA A 602 -47.37 19.04 -10.91
C ALA A 602 -45.86 19.30 -10.74
N ALA A 603 -45.46 20.56 -10.49
CA ALA A 603 -44.08 20.94 -10.22
C ALA A 603 -43.58 20.36 -8.89
N ASP A 604 -44.38 20.41 -7.83
CA ASP A 604 -44.05 19.84 -6.52
C ASP A 604 -43.88 18.31 -6.60
N ARG A 605 -44.74 17.60 -7.35
CA ARG A 605 -44.56 16.16 -7.61
C ARG A 605 -43.29 15.87 -8.42
N ALA A 606 -42.96 16.71 -9.41
CA ALA A 606 -41.72 16.55 -10.18
C ALA A 606 -40.49 16.76 -9.30
N ASN A 607 -40.47 17.81 -8.49
CA ASN A 607 -39.40 18.11 -7.54
C ASN A 607 -39.27 17.01 -6.48
N LEU A 608 -40.38 16.45 -5.98
CA LEU A 608 -40.34 15.33 -5.05
C LEU A 608 -39.69 14.09 -5.68
N ARG A 609 -39.99 13.75 -6.95
CA ARG A 609 -39.31 12.64 -7.63
C ARG A 609 -37.80 12.86 -7.73
N VAL A 610 -37.39 14.08 -8.06
CA VAL A 610 -35.96 14.42 -8.15
C VAL A 610 -35.31 14.34 -6.77
N ALA A 611 -35.94 14.87 -5.72
CA ALA A 611 -35.43 14.82 -4.35
C ALA A 611 -35.31 13.37 -3.82
N LEU A 612 -36.30 12.51 -4.08
CA LEU A 612 -36.26 11.10 -3.67
C LEU A 612 -35.12 10.32 -4.36
N ARG A 613 -34.88 10.58 -5.65
CA ARG A 613 -33.73 10.00 -6.38
C ARG A 613 -32.41 10.54 -5.86
N GLU A 614 -32.34 11.83 -5.55
CA GLU A 614 -31.17 12.45 -4.93
C GLU A 614 -30.86 11.84 -3.56
N ILE A 615 -31.87 11.53 -2.74
CA ILE A 615 -31.70 10.77 -1.48
C ILE A 615 -31.05 9.41 -1.76
N GLU A 616 -31.56 8.65 -2.74
CA GLU A 616 -30.99 7.34 -3.11
C GLU A 616 -29.53 7.45 -3.58
N HIS A 617 -29.22 8.44 -4.42
CA HIS A 617 -27.86 8.66 -4.90
C HIS A 617 -26.92 9.09 -3.77
N LEU A 618 -27.37 9.97 -2.88
CA LEU A 618 -26.59 10.45 -1.73
C LEU A 618 -26.35 9.34 -0.70
N THR A 619 -27.34 8.49 -0.40
CA THR A 619 -27.14 7.34 0.50
C THR A 619 -26.22 6.30 -0.12
N GLY A 620 -26.37 6.01 -1.42
CA GLY A 620 -25.45 5.14 -2.16
C GLY A 620 -24.02 5.69 -2.19
N ALA A 621 -23.87 6.99 -2.45
CA ALA A 621 -22.58 7.68 -2.41
C ALA A 621 -21.97 7.66 -1.00
N TYR A 622 -22.78 7.84 0.04
CA TYR A 622 -22.30 7.77 1.43
C TYR A 622 -21.76 6.37 1.77
N ARG A 623 -22.45 5.30 1.35
CA ARG A 623 -21.94 3.92 1.49
C ARG A 623 -20.61 3.72 0.78
N GLN A 624 -20.48 4.17 -0.47
CA GLN A 624 -19.23 4.08 -1.23
C GLN A 624 -18.13 4.91 -0.57
N PHE A 625 -18.46 6.11 -0.06
CA PHE A 625 -17.54 6.95 0.70
C PHE A 625 -16.96 6.24 1.92
N LEU A 626 -17.77 5.49 2.68
CA LEU A 626 -17.28 4.72 3.82
C LEU A 626 -16.27 3.64 3.40
N SER A 627 -16.59 2.84 2.37
CA SER A 627 -15.67 1.82 1.86
C SER A 627 -14.37 2.42 1.31
N TRP A 628 -14.46 3.52 0.54
CA TRP A 628 -13.27 4.21 0.04
C TRP A 628 -12.45 4.84 1.15
N SER A 629 -13.07 5.40 2.18
CA SER A 629 -12.36 5.98 3.32
C SER A 629 -11.68 4.92 4.17
N ARG A 630 -12.29 3.74 4.37
CA ARG A 630 -11.63 2.58 5.01
C ARG A 630 -10.38 2.17 4.24
N ALA A 631 -10.52 1.95 2.93
CA ALA A 631 -9.41 1.52 2.11
C ALA A 631 -8.28 2.56 2.05
N LEU A 632 -8.61 3.82 1.79
CA LEU A 632 -7.62 4.91 1.74
C LEU A 632 -6.98 5.18 3.11
N GLY A 633 -7.74 5.10 4.19
CA GLY A 633 -7.22 5.26 5.55
C GLY A 633 -6.26 4.14 5.93
N ALA A 634 -6.58 2.89 5.58
CA ALA A 634 -5.69 1.75 5.77
C ALA A 634 -4.40 1.88 4.92
N PHE A 635 -4.52 2.30 3.67
CA PHE A 635 -3.36 2.57 2.81
C PHE A 635 -2.49 3.71 3.37
N LEU A 636 -3.07 4.87 3.69
CA LEU A 636 -2.29 6.02 4.15
C LEU A 636 -1.65 5.81 5.52
N ALA A 637 -2.22 4.94 6.37
CA ALA A 637 -1.60 4.55 7.63
C ALA A 637 -0.30 3.76 7.41
N GLU A 638 -0.27 2.88 6.40
CA GLU A 638 0.89 2.05 6.05
C GLU A 638 1.09 2.02 4.52
N PRO A 639 1.53 3.12 3.88
CA PRO A 639 1.55 3.24 2.41
C PRO A 639 2.55 2.28 1.75
N LEU A 640 3.59 1.91 2.48
CA LEU A 640 4.58 0.91 2.08
C LEU A 640 4.24 -0.50 2.59
N GLY A 641 3.24 -0.61 3.48
CA GLY A 641 2.89 -1.83 4.20
C GLY A 641 3.89 -2.20 5.30
N ALA A 642 3.69 -3.38 5.89
CA ALA A 642 4.58 -3.89 6.93
C ALA A 642 5.95 -4.27 6.36
N SER A 643 7.02 -3.69 6.93
CA SER A 643 8.38 -4.16 6.69
C SER A 643 8.56 -5.55 7.30
N GLU A 644 8.68 -6.60 6.49
CA GLU A 644 9.18 -7.90 6.95
C GLU A 644 10.61 -7.73 7.48
N GLN A 645 10.72 -7.58 8.80
CA GLN A 645 11.98 -7.47 9.51
C GLN A 645 12.60 -8.86 9.68
N THR A 646 13.13 -9.43 8.61
CA THR A 646 13.95 -10.65 8.72
C THR A 646 15.29 -10.24 9.31
N ARG A 647 15.41 -10.34 10.63
CA ARG A 647 16.68 -10.15 11.33
C ARG A 647 17.62 -11.25 10.87
N THR A 648 18.52 -10.91 9.95
CA THR A 648 19.54 -11.85 9.51
C THR A 648 20.62 -11.88 10.58
N THR A 649 20.81 -13.05 11.19
CA THR A 649 21.84 -13.27 12.21
C THR A 649 23.22 -13.04 11.58
N SER A 650 24.06 -12.23 12.23
CA SER A 650 25.43 -12.01 11.81
C SER A 650 26.20 -13.33 11.81
N ARG A 651 26.96 -13.58 10.74
CA ARG A 651 27.73 -14.81 10.55
C ARG A 651 29.04 -14.74 11.34
N THR A 652 29.03 -15.20 12.58
CA THR A 652 30.24 -15.23 13.42
C THR A 652 30.81 -16.65 13.53
N VAL A 653 32.11 -16.80 13.27
CA VAL A 653 32.85 -18.05 13.52
C VAL A 653 33.61 -17.91 14.84
N GLY A 654 33.08 -18.49 15.92
CA GLY A 654 33.54 -18.23 17.29
C GLY A 654 34.96 -18.68 17.64
N TRP A 655 35.56 -19.60 16.87
CA TRP A 655 36.93 -20.08 17.10
C TRP A 655 38.02 -19.28 16.37
N GLY A 656 37.63 -18.31 15.53
CA GLY A 656 38.54 -17.37 14.86
C GLY A 656 39.17 -17.91 13.56
N LEU A 657 38.95 -17.20 12.45
CA LEU A 657 39.47 -17.56 11.12
C LEU A 657 40.99 -17.28 11.00
N PRO A 658 41.72 -17.98 10.10
CA PRO A 658 43.13 -17.66 9.81
C PRO A 658 43.25 -16.32 9.07
N ARG A 659 44.43 -15.68 9.07
CA ARG A 659 44.61 -14.30 8.57
C ARG A 659 44.28 -14.14 7.08
N HIS A 660 44.47 -15.17 6.28
CA HIS A 660 44.07 -15.17 4.86
C HIS A 660 42.55 -15.20 4.65
N THR A 661 41.76 -15.46 5.69
CA THR A 661 40.29 -15.53 5.62
C THR A 661 39.65 -14.64 6.69
N ALA A 662 38.89 -13.62 6.27
CA ALA A 662 38.24 -12.74 7.22
C ALA A 662 36.81 -12.41 6.80
N ILE A 663 35.94 -12.30 7.81
CA ILE A 663 34.56 -11.87 7.67
C ILE A 663 34.41 -10.60 8.50
N ALA A 664 34.14 -9.50 7.82
CA ALA A 664 33.82 -8.24 8.42
C ALA A 664 32.30 -8.07 8.47
N SER A 665 31.84 -7.32 9.47
CA SER A 665 30.48 -6.85 9.58
C SER A 665 30.44 -5.32 9.52
N GLY A 666 29.50 -4.78 8.73
CA GLY A 666 29.20 -3.36 8.74
C GLY A 666 28.48 -3.00 10.05
N THR A 667 29.10 -2.16 10.88
CA THR A 667 28.52 -1.69 12.14
C THR A 667 28.43 -0.16 12.14
N PRO A 668 27.56 0.42 11.28
CA PRO A 668 27.42 1.86 11.20
C PRO A 668 26.94 2.43 12.53
N SER A 669 27.40 3.63 12.85
CA SER A 669 26.82 4.43 13.93
C SER A 669 25.41 4.89 13.57
N THR A 670 24.54 5.10 14.57
CA THR A 670 23.16 5.58 14.36
C THR A 670 23.12 6.86 13.51
N GLY A 671 24.03 7.81 13.76
CA GLY A 671 24.09 9.05 12.97
C GLY A 671 24.58 8.87 11.52
N GLN A 672 25.31 7.79 11.19
CA GLN A 672 25.60 7.46 9.79
C GLN A 672 24.35 6.91 9.10
N VAL A 673 23.61 6.02 9.78
CA VAL A 673 22.35 5.46 9.26
C VAL A 673 21.33 6.56 8.98
N GLU A 674 21.11 7.47 9.92
CA GLU A 674 20.18 8.61 9.77
C GLU A 674 20.55 9.51 8.57
N ARG A 675 21.84 9.82 8.41
CA ARG A 675 22.32 10.66 7.30
C ARG A 675 22.11 10.00 5.94
N VAL A 676 22.42 8.71 5.83
CA VAL A 676 22.21 7.94 4.59
C VAL A 676 20.73 7.77 4.30
N ALA A 677 19.91 7.48 5.31
CA ALA A 677 18.47 7.41 5.18
C ALA A 677 17.90 8.76 4.68
N GLU A 678 18.32 9.88 5.25
CA GLU A 678 17.84 11.21 4.83
C GLU A 678 18.28 11.60 3.40
N ALA A 679 19.47 11.16 2.97
CA ALA A 679 19.90 11.32 1.58
C ALA A 679 19.03 10.48 0.63
N LEU A 680 18.79 9.21 0.97
CA LEU A 680 17.93 8.32 0.19
C LEU A 680 16.47 8.78 0.19
N ARG A 681 15.96 9.32 1.30
CA ARG A 681 14.58 9.83 1.37
C ARG A 681 14.37 10.96 0.36
N ARG A 682 15.34 11.85 0.20
CA ARG A 682 15.28 12.94 -0.79
C ARG A 682 15.20 12.45 -2.24
N ASP A 683 15.87 11.34 -2.55
CA ASP A 683 15.88 10.78 -3.91
C ASP A 683 14.67 9.87 -4.18
N LEU A 684 14.18 9.16 -3.16
CA LEU A 684 13.12 8.16 -3.29
C LEU A 684 11.71 8.73 -3.09
N PHE A 685 11.53 9.69 -2.16
CA PHE A 685 10.26 10.34 -1.91
C PHE A 685 10.18 11.65 -2.69
N THR A 686 9.90 11.54 -3.98
CA THR A 686 9.60 12.70 -4.83
C THR A 686 8.13 13.09 -4.73
N VAL A 687 7.79 14.29 -5.19
CA VAL A 687 6.37 14.66 -5.39
C VAL A 687 5.66 13.57 -6.20
N GLY A 688 4.56 13.04 -5.65
CA GLY A 688 3.77 11.99 -6.31
C GLY A 688 4.14 10.55 -5.98
N TRP A 689 5.06 10.31 -5.04
CA TRP A 689 5.54 8.97 -4.68
C TRP A 689 4.46 7.98 -4.24
N LEU A 690 3.28 8.44 -3.78
CA LEU A 690 2.18 7.56 -3.39
C LEU A 690 1.38 6.98 -4.56
N THR A 691 1.62 7.44 -5.79
CA THR A 691 0.85 7.02 -6.97
C THR A 691 1.07 5.54 -7.28
N ASP A 692 2.33 5.13 -7.46
CA ASP A 692 2.64 3.75 -7.84
C ASP A 692 2.23 2.73 -6.75
N PRO A 693 2.48 2.97 -5.43
CA PRO A 693 2.00 2.07 -4.39
C PRO A 693 0.48 1.94 -4.34
N TRP A 694 -0.25 3.04 -4.52
CA TRP A 694 -1.72 3.02 -4.54
C TRP A 694 -2.27 2.25 -5.74
N ASP A 695 -1.75 2.53 -6.94
CA ASP A 695 -2.18 1.87 -8.17
C ASP A 695 -1.84 0.37 -8.15
N THR A 696 -0.72 -0.03 -7.52
CA THR A 696 -0.35 -1.43 -7.31
C THR A 696 -1.38 -2.14 -6.42
N VAL A 697 -1.77 -1.52 -5.31
CA VAL A 697 -2.79 -2.09 -4.41
C VAL A 697 -4.13 -2.22 -5.12
N LEU A 698 -4.55 -1.19 -5.86
CA LEU A 698 -5.80 -1.20 -6.62
C LEU A 698 -5.79 -2.27 -7.73
N GLY A 699 -4.68 -2.39 -8.46
CA GLY A 699 -4.50 -3.41 -9.51
C GLY A 699 -4.54 -4.84 -8.95
N SER A 700 -4.13 -5.05 -7.70
CA SER A 700 -4.16 -6.35 -7.02
C SER A 700 -5.49 -6.69 -6.35
N ALA A 701 -6.49 -5.79 -6.38
CA ALA A 701 -7.75 -5.94 -5.67
C ALA A 701 -8.54 -7.19 -6.12
N GLY A 702 -8.54 -7.49 -7.42
CA GLY A 702 -9.23 -8.66 -8.01
C GLY A 702 -8.70 -9.98 -7.45
N ALA A 703 -7.38 -10.18 -7.53
CA ALA A 703 -6.69 -11.34 -6.96
C ALA A 703 -6.96 -11.51 -5.45
N ALA A 704 -7.01 -10.41 -4.70
CA ALA A 704 -7.24 -10.46 -3.25
C ALA A 704 -8.68 -10.86 -2.85
N LEU A 705 -9.65 -10.70 -3.75
CA LEU A 705 -11.05 -11.10 -3.56
C LEU A 705 -11.31 -12.57 -3.97
N GLY A 706 -10.41 -13.19 -4.74
CA GLY A 706 -10.57 -14.55 -5.23
C GLY A 706 -11.70 -14.66 -6.26
N SER A 707 -12.58 -15.66 -6.13
CA SER A 707 -13.65 -15.92 -7.12
C SER A 707 -14.65 -14.77 -7.28
N ALA A 708 -14.88 -13.99 -6.22
CA ALA A 708 -15.75 -12.80 -6.26
C ALA A 708 -15.13 -11.62 -7.03
N GLY A 709 -13.82 -11.65 -7.27
CA GLY A 709 -13.05 -10.58 -7.89
C GLY A 709 -12.71 -10.78 -9.37
N HIS A 710 -13.21 -11.82 -10.04
CA HIS A 710 -12.76 -12.19 -11.39
C HIS A 710 -12.95 -11.07 -12.43
N ASP A 711 -14.04 -10.31 -12.34
CA ASP A 711 -14.27 -9.17 -13.24
C ASP A 711 -13.35 -7.98 -12.92
N ILE A 712 -12.99 -7.81 -11.64
CA ILE A 712 -12.09 -6.73 -11.16
C ILE A 712 -10.63 -7.05 -11.51
N ASP A 713 -10.26 -8.33 -11.54
CA ASP A 713 -8.93 -8.76 -11.96
C ASP A 713 -8.65 -8.43 -13.43
N ARG A 714 -9.70 -8.47 -14.27
CA ARG A 714 -9.62 -8.05 -15.69
C ARG A 714 -9.64 -6.54 -15.87
N ASP A 715 -10.48 -5.84 -15.10
CA ASP A 715 -10.59 -4.39 -15.11
C ASP A 715 -10.73 -3.83 -13.69
N PRO A 716 -9.61 -3.42 -13.06
CA PRO A 716 -9.62 -2.84 -11.71
C PRO A 716 -10.48 -1.59 -11.59
N GLY A 717 -10.73 -0.87 -12.70
CA GLY A 717 -11.57 0.33 -12.73
C GLY A 717 -13.02 0.06 -12.33
N LEU A 718 -13.51 -1.18 -12.54
CA LEU A 718 -14.87 -1.59 -12.19
C LEU A 718 -15.14 -1.56 -10.68
N LEU A 719 -14.10 -1.57 -9.85
CA LEU A 719 -14.24 -1.51 -8.40
C LEU A 719 -14.97 -0.24 -7.95
N ALA A 720 -14.70 0.90 -8.61
CA ALA A 720 -15.29 2.20 -8.26
C ALA A 720 -16.78 2.32 -8.58
N ALA A 721 -17.32 1.45 -9.44
CA ALA A 721 -18.74 1.38 -9.76
C ALA A 721 -19.52 0.47 -8.82
N LYS A 722 -18.85 -0.34 -7.97
CA LYS A 722 -19.54 -1.28 -7.08
C LYS A 722 -20.19 -0.56 -5.87
N PRO A 723 -21.31 -1.05 -5.33
CA PRO A 723 -21.93 -0.49 -4.12
C PRO A 723 -20.98 -0.54 -2.90
N GLY A 724 -21.14 0.35 -1.93
CA GLY A 724 -20.22 0.44 -0.78
C GLY A 724 -20.68 -0.29 0.47
N ALA A 725 -20.35 0.29 1.62
CA ALA A 725 -20.50 -0.31 2.95
C ALA A 725 -21.89 -0.93 3.21
N GLY A 726 -21.91 -2.16 3.71
CA GLY A 726 -23.12 -2.90 4.10
C GLY A 726 -23.83 -3.60 2.94
N SER A 727 -23.27 -3.58 1.73
CA SER A 727 -23.85 -4.25 0.57
C SER A 727 -23.28 -5.64 0.31
N GLY A 728 -22.14 -6.00 0.92
CA GLY A 728 -21.43 -7.24 0.60
C GLY A 728 -20.91 -7.30 -0.84
N SER A 729 -20.71 -6.14 -1.49
CA SER A 729 -20.13 -6.10 -2.83
C SER A 729 -18.62 -6.31 -2.76
N ALA A 730 -17.99 -6.46 -3.92
CA ALA A 730 -16.53 -6.50 -4.01
C ALA A 730 -15.81 -5.27 -3.43
N LEU A 731 -16.37 -4.05 -3.54
CA LEU A 731 -15.79 -2.84 -2.94
C LEU A 731 -15.86 -2.89 -1.41
N ASP A 732 -17.01 -3.30 -0.87
CA ASP A 732 -17.23 -3.45 0.57
C ASP A 732 -16.27 -4.49 1.15
N GLU A 733 -16.24 -5.69 0.56
CA GLU A 733 -15.39 -6.79 1.01
C GLU A 733 -13.89 -6.48 0.88
N TRP A 734 -13.46 -5.90 -0.24
CA TRP A 734 -12.07 -5.51 -0.42
C TRP A 734 -11.63 -4.47 0.60
N SER A 735 -12.45 -3.42 0.80
CA SER A 735 -12.16 -2.37 1.78
C SER A 735 -12.05 -2.93 3.20
N LEU A 736 -12.91 -3.88 3.57
CA LEU A 736 -12.90 -4.54 4.88
C LEU A 736 -11.69 -5.44 5.07
N ARG A 737 -11.32 -6.24 4.05
CA ARG A 737 -10.13 -7.11 4.10
C ARG A 737 -8.85 -6.27 4.23
N PHE A 738 -8.79 -5.13 3.54
CA PHE A 738 -7.65 -4.23 3.60
C PHE A 738 -7.56 -3.51 4.95
N ASP A 739 -8.67 -2.99 5.46
CA ASP A 739 -8.76 -2.39 6.78
C ASP A 739 -8.41 -3.36 7.94
N GLN A 740 -8.75 -4.65 7.79
CA GLN A 740 -8.35 -5.72 8.71
C GLN A 740 -6.89 -6.18 8.57
N GLY A 741 -6.13 -5.60 7.64
CA GLY A 741 -4.73 -5.95 7.38
C GLY A 741 -4.52 -7.35 6.75
N LYS A 742 -5.59 -7.96 6.21
CA LYS A 742 -5.51 -9.23 5.43
C LYS A 742 -4.91 -9.00 4.05
N ILE A 743 -5.10 -7.80 3.52
CA ILE A 743 -4.40 -7.27 2.35
C ILE A 743 -3.46 -6.19 2.89
N ARG A 744 -2.26 -6.07 2.33
CA ARG A 744 -1.28 -5.04 2.72
C ARG A 744 -0.63 -4.49 1.47
N ALA A 745 -0.21 -3.23 1.52
CA ALA A 745 0.66 -2.68 0.49
C ALA A 745 2.00 -3.43 0.50
N THR A 746 2.64 -3.55 -0.66
CA THR A 746 3.94 -4.22 -0.85
C THR A 746 5.05 -3.23 -1.22
N GLY A 747 4.77 -1.92 -1.10
CA GLY A 747 5.66 -0.84 -1.51
C GLY A 747 7.02 -0.85 -0.82
N ALA A 748 7.10 -1.34 0.43
CA ALA A 748 8.33 -1.42 1.21
C ALA A 748 9.43 -2.25 0.51
N ALA A 749 9.07 -3.40 -0.07
CA ALA A 749 10.03 -4.27 -0.74
C ALA A 749 10.54 -3.64 -2.03
N VAL A 750 9.65 -3.01 -2.81
CA VAL A 750 9.98 -2.34 -4.06
C VAL A 750 10.86 -1.11 -3.80
N LEU A 751 10.51 -0.29 -2.81
CA LEU A 751 11.28 0.89 -2.44
C LEU A 751 12.65 0.51 -1.88
N TRP A 752 12.74 -0.56 -1.10
CA TRP A 752 14.03 -1.09 -0.63
C TRP A 752 14.91 -1.58 -1.78
N GLN A 753 14.35 -2.31 -2.76
CA GLN A 753 15.10 -2.72 -3.94
C GLN A 753 15.63 -1.53 -4.74
N ARG A 754 14.83 -0.47 -4.87
CA ARG A 754 15.26 0.78 -5.51
C ARG A 754 16.36 1.49 -4.71
N ALA A 755 16.22 1.56 -3.38
CA ALA A 755 17.25 2.11 -2.50
C ALA A 755 18.58 1.34 -2.63
N LEU A 756 18.52 0.01 -2.68
CA LEU A 756 19.70 -0.83 -2.87
C LEU A 756 20.33 -0.60 -4.26
N ALA A 757 19.52 -0.40 -5.30
CA ALA A 757 20.00 -0.07 -6.64
C ALA A 757 20.71 1.30 -6.68
N GLU A 758 20.19 2.32 -6.00
CA GLU A 758 20.85 3.62 -5.85
C GLU A 758 22.20 3.45 -5.11
N LEU A 759 22.20 2.78 -3.95
CA LEU A 759 23.40 2.55 -3.13
C LEU A 759 24.48 1.73 -3.86
N THR A 760 24.09 0.84 -4.77
CA THR A 760 25.02 0.00 -5.53
C THR A 760 25.42 0.62 -6.87
N GLY A 761 24.76 1.69 -7.30
CA GLY A 761 24.97 2.36 -8.58
C GLY A 761 25.30 3.84 -8.43
N THR A 762 24.30 4.70 -8.58
CA THR A 762 24.40 6.18 -8.64
C THR A 762 24.92 6.83 -7.37
N ARG A 763 24.67 6.21 -6.20
CA ARG A 763 24.97 6.71 -4.86
C ARG A 763 25.94 5.81 -4.10
N GLU A 764 26.92 5.25 -4.82
CA GLU A 764 27.92 4.37 -4.21
C GLU A 764 28.67 5.03 -3.05
N GLU A 765 28.86 6.35 -3.09
CA GLU A 765 29.47 7.13 -2.02
C GLU A 765 28.72 7.00 -0.68
N LEU A 766 27.39 6.86 -0.72
CA LEU A 766 26.57 6.67 0.49
C LEU A 766 26.76 5.27 1.07
N ALA A 767 26.91 4.24 0.22
CA ALA A 767 27.21 2.89 0.67
C ALA A 767 28.61 2.80 1.30
N HIS A 768 29.61 3.46 0.71
CA HIS A 768 30.95 3.56 1.31
C HIS A 768 30.93 4.32 2.64
N GLY A 769 30.18 5.42 2.73
CA GLY A 769 30.02 6.18 3.97
C GLY A 769 29.30 5.39 5.08
N LEU A 770 28.31 4.56 4.71
CA LEU A 770 27.64 3.64 5.65
C LEU A 770 28.61 2.59 6.19
N LEU A 771 29.58 2.17 5.37
CA LEU A 771 30.53 1.10 5.69
C LEU A 771 31.91 1.63 6.08
N GLU A 772 32.04 2.93 6.39
CA GLU A 772 33.34 3.60 6.65
C GLU A 772 34.22 2.83 7.64
N THR A 773 33.61 2.24 8.68
CA THR A 773 34.28 1.35 9.62
C THR A 773 33.63 -0.02 9.59
N VAL A 774 34.45 -1.05 9.48
CA VAL A 774 34.01 -2.45 9.54
C VAL A 774 34.68 -3.17 10.70
N GLU A 775 33.95 -4.08 11.32
CA GLU A 775 34.43 -4.88 12.45
C GLU A 775 34.64 -6.33 12.00
N TYR A 776 35.84 -6.86 12.20
CA TYR A 776 36.17 -8.28 11.95
C TYR A 776 36.93 -8.85 13.13
N PHE A 777 36.92 -10.18 13.26
CA PHE A 777 37.67 -10.88 14.31
C PHE A 777 39.03 -11.35 13.77
N ASP A 778 40.11 -10.94 14.43
CA ASP A 778 41.48 -11.42 14.19
C ASP A 778 41.91 -12.23 15.41
N GLU A 779 42.12 -13.54 15.23
CA GLU A 779 42.46 -14.47 16.32
C GLU A 779 41.49 -14.39 17.54
N GLY A 780 40.20 -14.11 17.27
CA GLY A 780 39.17 -14.02 18.30
C GLY A 780 39.04 -12.66 18.98
N ALA A 781 39.87 -11.68 18.63
CA ALA A 781 39.74 -10.29 19.10
C ALA A 781 39.07 -9.41 18.02
N PRO A 782 38.08 -8.56 18.38
CA PRO A 782 37.47 -7.65 17.43
C PRO A 782 38.46 -6.54 17.03
N ARG A 783 38.57 -6.29 15.73
CA ARG A 783 39.34 -5.20 15.14
C ARG A 783 38.43 -4.35 14.27
N ARG A 784 38.65 -3.04 14.31
CA ARG A 784 37.93 -2.06 13.50
C ARG A 784 38.89 -1.38 12.54
N VAL A 785 38.57 -1.41 11.27
CA VAL A 785 39.38 -0.87 10.17
C VAL A 785 38.47 -0.27 9.09
N GLY A 786 39.05 0.50 8.17
CA GLY A 786 38.32 0.94 6.97
C GLY A 786 38.08 -0.22 5.98
N VAL A 787 37.08 -0.11 5.12
CA VAL A 787 36.77 -1.14 4.10
C VAL A 787 37.96 -1.40 3.17
N ASP A 788 38.64 -0.35 2.74
CA ASP A 788 39.79 -0.47 1.84
C ASP A 788 40.97 -1.21 2.52
N GLU A 789 41.19 -0.96 3.80
CA GLU A 789 42.20 -1.67 4.60
C GLU A 789 41.77 -3.13 4.86
N PHE A 790 40.48 -3.39 5.09
CA PHE A 790 39.99 -4.75 5.28
C PHE A 790 40.20 -5.63 4.03
N VAL A 791 39.97 -5.05 2.86
CA VAL A 791 40.08 -5.77 1.58
C VAL A 791 41.53 -5.83 1.08
N ALA A 792 42.35 -4.80 1.32
CA ALA A 792 43.80 -4.73 1.09
C ALA A 792 44.36 -5.65 -0.02
N GLY A 793 44.01 -5.37 -1.27
CA GLY A 793 44.56 -6.08 -2.44
C GLY A 793 43.85 -7.40 -2.80
N ILE A 794 42.88 -7.85 -2.02
CA ILE A 794 42.07 -9.04 -2.31
C ILE A 794 40.89 -8.66 -3.22
N GLY A 795 40.61 -9.45 -4.25
CA GLY A 795 39.61 -9.08 -5.25
C GLY A 795 40.09 -8.04 -6.27
N THR A 796 41.38 -7.67 -6.24
CA THR A 796 42.08 -6.87 -7.26
C THR A 796 43.30 -7.65 -7.76
N SER A 797 43.66 -7.53 -9.04
CA SER A 797 44.87 -8.18 -9.55
C SER A 797 46.13 -7.48 -9.07
N SER A 798 47.14 -8.26 -8.71
CA SER A 798 48.45 -7.81 -8.26
C SER A 798 49.54 -7.98 -9.32
N ASP A 799 49.16 -8.27 -10.58
CA ASP A 799 50.06 -8.56 -11.71
C ASP A 799 51.13 -9.63 -11.40
N GLY A 800 50.84 -10.56 -10.48
CA GLY A 800 51.77 -11.63 -10.10
C GLY A 800 52.96 -11.19 -9.25
N ILE A 801 52.90 -10.00 -8.64
CA ILE A 801 53.98 -9.50 -7.79
C ILE A 801 53.91 -10.18 -6.42
N GLY A 802 54.77 -11.17 -6.19
CA GLY A 802 54.90 -11.82 -4.89
C GLY A 802 55.70 -13.11 -4.93
N PHE A 803 56.07 -13.59 -3.74
CA PHE A 803 56.71 -14.89 -3.55
C PHE A 803 55.93 -15.71 -2.52
N PHE A 804 55.97 -17.02 -2.68
CA PHE A 804 55.57 -17.99 -1.66
C PHE A 804 56.71 -18.16 -0.64
N ASP A 805 56.38 -18.65 0.56
CA ASP A 805 57.36 -19.01 1.58
C ASP A 805 58.46 -19.92 0.98
N ARG A 806 59.71 -19.46 1.08
CA ARG A 806 60.88 -20.17 0.52
C ARG A 806 61.19 -21.46 1.27
N SER A 807 60.65 -21.66 2.47
CA SER A 807 60.91 -22.83 3.32
C SER A 807 60.51 -24.16 2.65
N ILE A 808 59.53 -24.13 1.74
CA ILE A 808 59.03 -25.32 1.01
C ILE A 808 59.85 -25.66 -0.23
N PHE A 809 60.64 -24.72 -0.76
CA PHE A 809 61.39 -24.89 -2.00
C PHE A 809 62.82 -25.33 -1.71
N SER A 810 63.41 -26.11 -2.62
CA SER A 810 64.84 -26.39 -2.58
C SER A 810 65.65 -25.11 -2.81
N ASP A 811 66.91 -25.09 -2.36
CA ASP A 811 67.80 -23.95 -2.57
C ASP A 811 67.99 -23.65 -4.08
N THR A 812 68.01 -24.71 -4.89
CA THR A 812 68.06 -24.64 -6.36
C THR A 812 66.80 -24.00 -6.94
N ALA A 813 65.61 -24.43 -6.51
CA ALA A 813 64.33 -23.88 -6.97
C ALA A 813 64.16 -22.42 -6.56
N SER A 814 64.56 -22.07 -5.34
CA SER A 814 64.57 -20.69 -4.85
C SER A 814 65.47 -19.78 -5.69
N THR A 815 66.66 -20.25 -6.06
CA THR A 815 67.63 -19.48 -6.89
C THR A 815 67.13 -19.29 -8.32
N LYS A 816 66.40 -20.28 -8.87
CA LYS A 816 65.74 -20.20 -10.19
C LYS A 816 64.50 -19.29 -10.21
N GLY A 817 64.07 -18.76 -9.06
CA GLY A 817 62.88 -17.92 -8.95
C GLY A 817 61.56 -18.69 -9.01
N LEU A 818 61.57 -20.01 -8.80
CA LEU A 818 60.37 -20.86 -8.89
C LEU A 818 59.37 -20.63 -7.73
N SER A 819 59.75 -19.85 -6.72
CA SER A 819 58.87 -19.40 -5.64
C SER A 819 58.04 -18.16 -6.00
N ALA A 820 58.24 -17.57 -7.17
CA ALA A 820 57.45 -16.43 -7.62
C ALA A 820 56.00 -16.84 -7.95
N VAL A 821 55.06 -15.92 -7.74
CA VAL A 821 53.69 -16.07 -8.24
C VAL A 821 53.73 -16.01 -9.78
N SER A 822 53.18 -17.03 -10.42
CA SER A 822 53.14 -17.13 -11.90
C SER A 822 51.73 -16.91 -12.44
N GLY A 823 50.71 -17.36 -11.71
CA GLY A 823 49.32 -17.16 -12.06
C GLY A 823 48.51 -16.62 -10.89
N GLU A 824 47.49 -15.84 -11.23
CA GLU A 824 46.55 -15.25 -10.30
C GLU A 824 45.14 -15.31 -10.89
N THR A 825 44.18 -15.70 -10.06
CA THR A 825 42.75 -15.58 -10.37
C THR A 825 42.11 -14.73 -9.30
N VAL A 826 41.27 -13.79 -9.72
CA VAL A 826 40.64 -12.82 -8.84
C VAL A 826 39.15 -12.80 -9.10
N THR A 827 38.37 -12.76 -8.02
CA THR A 827 36.92 -12.60 -8.07
C THR A 827 36.50 -11.58 -7.03
N ARG A 828 35.69 -10.61 -7.44
CA ARG A 828 35.06 -9.64 -6.55
C ARG A 828 33.60 -9.48 -6.96
N VAL A 829 32.70 -9.80 -6.05
CA VAL A 829 31.24 -9.78 -6.27
C VAL A 829 30.60 -8.96 -5.17
N ARG A 830 29.64 -8.09 -5.52
CA ARG A 830 28.85 -7.37 -4.52
C ARG A 830 27.71 -8.24 -4.00
N VAL A 831 27.45 -8.15 -2.71
CA VAL A 831 26.35 -8.84 -2.03
C VAL A 831 25.65 -7.83 -1.13
N GLY A 832 24.50 -7.31 -1.58
CA GLY A 832 23.88 -6.14 -0.96
C GLY A 832 24.78 -4.90 -1.11
N CYS A 833 24.95 -4.15 -0.03
CA CYS A 833 25.95 -3.08 0.07
C CYS A 833 27.37 -3.62 0.34
N GLY A 834 27.48 -4.89 0.73
CA GLY A 834 28.75 -5.56 1.02
C GLY A 834 29.40 -6.17 -0.21
N LEU A 835 30.40 -7.03 0.03
CA LEU A 835 31.14 -7.71 -1.02
C LEU A 835 31.70 -9.05 -0.56
N VAL A 836 31.98 -9.90 -1.54
CA VAL A 836 32.80 -11.09 -1.40
C VAL A 836 33.97 -10.96 -2.37
N ALA A 837 35.19 -11.09 -1.87
CA ALA A 837 36.40 -11.04 -2.65
C ALA A 837 37.25 -12.28 -2.38
N VAL A 838 37.72 -12.91 -3.46
CA VAL A 838 38.57 -14.09 -3.42
C VAL A 838 39.72 -13.90 -4.39
N THR A 839 40.95 -14.09 -3.91
CA THR A 839 42.16 -14.07 -4.75
C THR A 839 42.90 -15.37 -4.54
N THR A 840 43.16 -16.12 -5.60
CA THR A 840 43.98 -17.33 -5.58
C THR A 840 45.23 -17.12 -6.41
N GLN A 841 46.39 -17.38 -5.83
CA GLN A 841 47.69 -17.26 -6.47
C GLN A 841 48.36 -18.63 -6.53
N TYR A 842 49.07 -18.90 -7.62
CA TYR A 842 49.77 -20.16 -7.83
C TYR A 842 51.11 -19.98 -8.56
N THR A 843 52.02 -20.91 -8.33
CA THR A 843 53.31 -20.98 -9.04
C THR A 843 53.14 -21.54 -10.45
N ASP A 844 54.21 -21.47 -11.25
CA ASP A 844 54.34 -22.30 -12.44
C ASP A 844 54.50 -23.79 -12.05
N GLY A 845 54.57 -24.68 -13.03
CA GLY A 845 54.80 -26.11 -12.83
C GLY A 845 56.13 -26.40 -12.15
N LEU A 846 56.07 -27.11 -11.04
CA LEU A 846 57.20 -27.58 -10.23
C LEU A 846 57.30 -29.10 -10.32
N SER A 847 58.51 -29.62 -10.15
CA SER A 847 58.75 -31.04 -9.92
C SER A 847 58.92 -31.34 -8.43
N ASP A 848 58.85 -32.61 -8.05
CA ASP A 848 59.05 -33.02 -6.64
C ASP A 848 60.45 -32.66 -6.11
N GLU A 849 61.48 -32.69 -6.99
CA GLU A 849 62.86 -32.29 -6.64
C GLU A 849 63.03 -30.78 -6.40
N ASP A 850 62.08 -29.97 -6.88
CA ASP A 850 62.06 -28.53 -6.61
C ASP A 850 61.54 -28.22 -5.19
N LEU A 851 60.92 -29.20 -4.52
CA LEU A 851 60.46 -29.09 -3.14
C LEU A 851 61.54 -29.56 -2.16
N ARG A 852 61.52 -28.99 -0.96
CA ARG A 852 62.49 -29.34 0.09
C ARG A 852 62.09 -30.67 0.75
N ALA A 853 62.84 -31.72 0.47
CA ALA A 853 62.69 -33.00 1.16
C ALA A 853 63.18 -32.91 2.62
N THR A 854 62.41 -33.43 3.57
CA THR A 854 62.80 -33.53 4.98
C THR A 854 63.86 -34.62 5.14
N HIS A 855 65.14 -34.26 5.04
CA HIS A 855 66.20 -35.14 5.52
C HIS A 855 66.13 -35.22 7.06
N VAL A 856 65.65 -36.35 7.59
CA VAL A 856 66.01 -36.78 8.95
C VAL A 856 67.49 -37.15 8.92
N ARG A 857 68.36 -36.14 8.97
CA ARG A 857 69.70 -36.38 9.50
C ARG A 857 69.55 -36.48 11.00
N GLY A 858 69.76 -37.68 11.53
CA GLY A 858 70.46 -37.79 12.80
C GLY A 858 71.78 -37.05 12.64
N ALA A 859 71.77 -35.76 12.96
CA ALA A 859 72.96 -35.04 13.29
C ALA A 859 73.08 -35.18 14.80
N ASP A 860 74.08 -35.95 15.24
CA ASP A 860 74.77 -35.60 16.47
C ASP A 860 74.95 -34.07 16.49
N PRO A 861 74.82 -33.40 17.65
CA PRO A 861 75.07 -31.98 17.72
C PRO A 861 76.46 -31.75 17.17
N VAL A 862 76.54 -31.16 15.97
CA VAL A 862 77.77 -30.55 15.49
C VAL A 862 78.02 -29.45 16.49
N GLU A 863 79.00 -29.69 17.36
CA GLU A 863 79.69 -28.65 18.10
C GLU A 863 79.83 -27.46 17.16
N MET A 864 79.04 -26.41 17.41
CA MET A 864 79.37 -25.10 16.86
C MET A 864 80.81 -24.88 17.29
N GLN A 865 81.74 -24.84 16.33
CA GLN A 865 83.03 -24.22 16.56
C GLN A 865 82.72 -22.88 17.20
N GLN A 866 83.15 -22.74 18.46
CA GLN A 866 83.10 -21.50 19.20
C GLN A 866 83.62 -20.41 18.27
N ILE A 867 82.74 -19.48 17.91
CA ILE A 867 83.16 -18.20 17.37
C ILE A 867 84.14 -17.65 18.42
N PRO A 868 85.38 -17.28 18.07
CA PRO A 868 86.28 -16.67 19.03
C PRO A 868 85.56 -15.46 19.64
N GLU A 869 85.49 -15.41 20.97
CA GLU A 869 84.99 -14.25 21.69
C GLU A 869 85.75 -13.01 21.19
N PHE A 870 85.06 -12.17 20.43
CA PHE A 870 85.52 -10.80 20.26
C PHE A 870 85.29 -10.11 21.59
N GLU A 871 86.37 -9.84 22.33
CA GLU A 871 86.35 -8.89 23.43
C GLU A 871 85.83 -7.55 22.89
N LEU A 872 84.55 -7.27 23.16
CA LEU A 872 83.97 -5.96 22.97
C LEU A 872 84.70 -4.99 23.91
N ARG A 873 85.63 -4.20 23.34
CA ARG A 873 86.19 -3.04 24.03
C ARG A 873 85.05 -2.16 24.55
N PRO A 874 84.99 -1.85 25.85
CA PRO A 874 83.99 -0.92 26.36
C PRO A 874 84.22 0.45 25.73
N ALA A 875 83.15 1.02 25.17
CA ALA A 875 83.16 2.36 24.59
C ALA A 875 83.59 3.36 25.67
N ARG A 876 84.72 4.01 25.41
CA ARG A 876 85.28 5.07 26.26
C ARG A 876 84.32 6.25 26.25
N GLN A 877 83.59 6.46 27.34
CA GLN A 877 82.82 7.68 27.59
C GLN A 877 83.75 8.89 27.45
N THR A 878 83.57 9.67 26.40
CA THR A 878 84.13 11.02 26.31
C THR A 878 83.08 11.97 26.86
N SER A 879 83.18 12.19 28.17
CA SER A 879 82.59 13.33 28.86
C SER A 879 83.15 14.62 28.24
N THR A 880 82.29 15.42 27.63
CA THR A 880 82.47 16.87 27.59
C THR A 880 81.16 17.51 28.01
N ALA A 881 81.19 18.07 29.21
CA ALA A 881 80.15 18.89 29.79
C ALA A 881 80.34 20.35 29.35
N HIS A 882 79.27 20.99 28.86
CA HIS A 882 78.84 22.37 29.15
C HIS A 882 77.51 22.58 28.40
N ASP A 883 76.35 22.58 29.08
CA ASP A 883 75.75 23.68 29.84
C ASP A 883 74.92 24.63 28.96
N SER A 884 73.59 24.49 29.03
CA SER A 884 72.65 25.62 29.18
C SER A 884 71.19 25.13 29.14
N ALA A 885 70.47 25.45 30.21
CA ALA A 885 69.06 25.17 30.47
C ALA A 885 68.10 25.89 29.51
N VAL A 886 66.92 25.30 29.27
CA VAL A 886 65.60 25.94 29.52
C VAL A 886 64.57 24.84 29.85
N ARG A 887 64.04 24.90 31.08
CA ARG A 887 62.78 24.26 31.48
C ARG A 887 61.63 25.19 31.09
N THR A 888 60.59 24.65 30.47
CA THR A 888 59.22 25.16 30.63
C THR A 888 58.28 23.99 30.78
N ALA A 889 57.78 23.81 32.00
CA ALA A 889 56.65 22.95 32.30
C ALA A 889 55.36 23.68 31.92
N PHE A 890 54.39 22.98 31.34
CA PHE A 890 52.99 23.36 31.45
C PHE A 890 52.13 22.12 31.61
N VAL A 891 51.35 22.14 32.69
CA VAL A 891 50.37 21.15 33.16
C VAL A 891 48.99 21.67 32.76
N VAL A 892 48.07 20.80 32.33
CA VAL A 892 46.62 21.08 32.27
C VAL A 892 45.85 19.80 32.62
N PRO A 893 44.70 19.88 33.34
CA PRO A 893 44.39 19.00 34.46
C PRO A 893 43.26 17.98 34.22
N VAL A 894 43.20 17.00 35.13
CA VAL A 894 42.07 16.11 35.38
C VAL A 894 40.95 16.89 36.07
N VAL A 895 39.71 16.76 35.58
CA VAL A 895 38.49 17.16 36.29
C VAL A 895 37.51 16.00 36.23
N ASP A 896 37.29 15.39 37.40
CA ASP A 896 36.17 14.50 37.68
C ASP A 896 35.11 15.27 38.49
N GLY A 897 33.85 15.15 38.06
CA GLY A 897 32.67 15.12 38.92
C GLY A 897 31.98 16.44 39.28
N LEU A 898 30.73 16.60 38.82
CA LEU A 898 29.53 16.68 39.68
C LEU A 898 28.23 16.96 38.89
N ASN A 899 27.21 16.14 39.17
CA ASN A 899 25.76 16.36 39.17
C ASN A 899 25.21 17.68 38.57
N PHE A 900 24.45 17.59 37.48
CA PHE A 900 22.98 17.68 37.43
C PHE A 900 22.47 17.15 36.09
#